data_AF-A0A1H5VBG1-F1
#
_entry.id   AF-A0A1H5VBG1-F1
#
_cell.length_a   1.000
_cell.length_b   1.000
_cell.length_c   1.000
_cell.angle_alpha   90.00
_cell.angle_beta   90.00
_cell.angle_gamma   90.00
#
_symmetry.space_group_name_H-M   'P 1'
#
loop_
_entity.id
_entity.type
_entity.pdbx_description
1 polymer ?
#
loop_
_entity_poly.entity_id
_entity_poly.type
_entity_poly.pdbx_seq_one_letter_code
_entity_poly.pdbx_strand_id
1 'polypeptide(L)'
;MRLKKPTLIIGIASVAVILLLIVIRTLIFTNKDSKLEVKDYRGETTISLSKSDFSSGIVDDQIHFNKDNNYLCIKALYRIDSSSYRISINSALRLIINEYTENNLFIKSTDLGDHDIFSLNEDTDKVSFSLYEYESGELVTNTKESLEEQLTSSINLEQINNLDDISEDDSKLSTYISSGSLSNYSNYRVGYYLSWGGSYSSDSGSYCTRDFYRIDADKTYCVNVNDYRVNIEISEYDENGKWLDYAGSYKNLSSYKAKNPECAYIGIILRSSDWGSDCLDLLKDGLVIDFSDSFRYETLENVSLSDFDFTDFDNYESGSFYKEGIAVESSSLRVKYYLNLEASNSKYLISLSNHYLTMQISEFDSEGNYLQSNSFENGEFFTPSESTNYIAVSVSANDTEGYTFFEKLFKENVTIDLSLFTKYEHNTNMSDLSATDFVASMNVGWNLGNSLDSHYGDRGESANLEQETSWGNPTVSKDLIDYVKESGFNTIRIPVTWYNNTYVDSNGNLKVYEEWLDRVQTVVDYALEDGLYVILDTHHEQELIYAGVSDEEMENVYANAAMLWSEIANHFKDYDEHLIFESYNEVDNLEQSWNYSAKAAQQVNKLNQIFVDTVRETGGNNTDRLLMIPTLLDGAETNYLESFVVPEDSAEDRLILTVHDYSTVYTDEIDSFFANLEEYSKKYELPIIIGEFGSSNKSFKPVEYRDIHAANYVANAANHGIKCIYWDNGSMNDYAIINRKDLESSRTDIIEALINPSVYMATNSYCLDSMENFLWMRLNQTTGELVEDKYWGTIVTGNQATGIEISENVNYISLSLNSTDGYASTKIHYVHFYDENMNVIETNNSDYGYKNNTFEVPEGAKYIRVGINDSYQAITKEEYSNAFNAGKLSLSISYIDTESSDSIMSIKH
;
A
#
# COMPACT_ATOMS: atom_id res chain seq x y z
N MET A 1 -46.24 16.03 -41.24
CA MET A 1 -46.55 17.31 -41.90
C MET A 1 -45.98 17.28 -43.32
N ARG A 2 -46.65 17.93 -44.28
CA ARG A 2 -46.56 17.72 -45.74
C ARG A 2 -45.19 18.01 -46.39
N LEU A 3 -44.89 17.16 -47.40
CA LEU A 3 -44.32 17.43 -48.74
C LEU A 3 -43.03 18.25 -48.89
N LYS A 4 -42.01 17.64 -49.52
CA LYS A 4 -41.52 18.01 -50.87
C LYS A 4 -40.58 16.94 -51.46
N LYS A 5 -40.92 16.42 -52.64
CA LYS A 5 -39.98 15.93 -53.67
C LYS A 5 -39.68 17.10 -54.62
N PRO A 6 -38.53 17.12 -55.31
CA PRO A 6 -38.44 16.58 -56.69
C PRO A 6 -37.15 15.77 -56.94
N THR A 7 -37.15 14.55 -57.50
CA THR A 7 -37.23 14.11 -58.92
C THR A 7 -35.98 14.34 -59.80
N LEU A 8 -35.38 13.21 -60.23
CA LEU A 8 -34.63 12.90 -61.48
C LEU A 8 -33.23 13.54 -61.65
N ILE A 9 -32.14 12.82 -61.96
CA ILE A 9 -31.86 12.10 -63.21
C ILE A 9 -30.81 10.98 -62.98
N ILE A 10 -31.02 9.84 -63.65
CA ILE A 10 -30.13 8.68 -63.76
C ILE A 10 -28.89 9.05 -64.60
N GLY A 11 -27.69 8.83 -64.04
CA GLY A 11 -26.42 8.87 -64.75
C GLY A 11 -25.61 7.61 -64.46
N ILE A 12 -25.66 6.65 -65.39
CA ILE A 12 -24.90 5.40 -65.39
C ILE A 12 -23.40 5.75 -65.47
N ALA A 13 -22.69 5.76 -64.34
CA ALA A 13 -21.24 6.00 -64.32
C ALA A 13 -20.46 5.26 -63.22
N SER A 14 -21.09 4.42 -62.39
CA SER A 14 -20.42 3.85 -61.20
C SER A 14 -20.27 2.32 -61.21
N VAL A 15 -20.78 1.63 -62.22
CA VAL A 15 -20.61 0.16 -62.35
C VAL A 15 -19.48 -0.21 -63.33
N ALA A 16 -19.07 0.72 -64.20
CA ALA A 16 -17.95 0.51 -65.13
C ALA A 16 -16.57 0.70 -64.48
N VAL A 17 -16.46 1.44 -63.38
CA VAL A 17 -15.18 1.67 -62.68
C VAL A 17 -14.80 0.48 -61.78
N ILE A 18 -15.80 -0.21 -61.21
CA ILE A 18 -15.57 -1.37 -60.35
C ILE A 18 -15.18 -2.61 -61.18
N LEU A 19 -15.75 -2.80 -62.38
CA LEU A 19 -15.30 -3.86 -63.29
C LEU A 19 -13.99 -3.55 -64.02
N LEU A 20 -13.65 -2.27 -64.27
CA LEU A 20 -12.37 -1.91 -64.87
C LEU A 20 -11.21 -1.98 -63.85
N LEU A 21 -11.45 -1.73 -62.56
CA LEU A 21 -10.45 -1.94 -61.50
C LEU A 21 -10.23 -3.42 -61.18
N ILE A 22 -11.27 -4.26 -61.26
CA ILE A 22 -11.13 -5.72 -61.11
C ILE A 22 -10.45 -6.33 -62.35
N VAL A 23 -10.69 -5.80 -63.56
CA VAL A 23 -10.00 -6.27 -64.77
C VAL A 23 -8.58 -5.72 -64.91
N ILE A 24 -8.25 -4.52 -64.38
CA ILE A 24 -6.88 -3.98 -64.38
C ILE A 24 -6.01 -4.58 -63.27
N ARG A 25 -6.55 -4.94 -62.09
CA ARG A 25 -5.81 -5.74 -61.09
C ARG A 25 -5.51 -7.18 -61.55
N THR A 26 -6.27 -7.70 -62.53
CA THR A 26 -6.10 -9.06 -63.06
C THR A 26 -5.28 -9.10 -64.37
N LEU A 27 -4.81 -7.96 -64.90
CA LEU A 27 -4.10 -7.90 -66.20
C LEU A 27 -2.60 -7.56 -66.13
N ILE A 28 -1.97 -7.60 -64.95
CA ILE A 28 -0.50 -7.53 -64.81
C ILE A 28 0.15 -8.82 -64.31
N PHE A 29 -0.62 -9.86 -63.95
CA PHE A 29 -0.06 -11.18 -63.65
C PHE A 29 -0.67 -12.28 -64.50
N THR A 30 -0.43 -12.20 -65.81
CA THR A 30 -0.12 -13.41 -66.57
C THR A 30 1.27 -13.27 -67.13
N ASN A 31 2.28 -13.39 -66.27
CA ASN A 31 3.56 -13.90 -66.73
C ASN A 31 3.37 -15.42 -66.91
N LYS A 32 2.75 -15.76 -68.05
CA LYS A 32 2.91 -17.10 -68.62
C LYS A 32 4.41 -17.32 -68.79
N ASP A 33 4.91 -18.38 -68.18
CA ASP A 33 6.22 -18.98 -68.46
C ASP A 33 7.47 -18.16 -68.10
N SER A 34 7.54 -17.55 -66.91
CA SER A 34 8.85 -17.40 -66.24
C SER A 34 9.15 -18.66 -65.41
N LYS A 35 9.32 -19.78 -66.13
CA LYS A 35 10.19 -20.86 -65.67
C LYS A 35 11.60 -20.27 -65.60
N LEU A 36 12.11 -20.02 -64.41
CA LEU A 36 13.37 -20.70 -64.12
C LEU A 36 12.94 -22.06 -63.60
N GLU A 37 13.05 -23.07 -64.46
CA GLU A 37 13.20 -24.43 -63.98
C GLU A 37 14.43 -24.44 -63.06
N VAL A 38 14.24 -24.37 -61.74
CA VAL A 38 15.11 -25.15 -60.87
C VAL A 38 14.59 -26.57 -61.00
N LYS A 39 15.09 -27.26 -62.03
CA LYS A 39 14.92 -28.70 -62.16
C LYS A 39 15.62 -29.33 -60.96
N ASP A 40 14.89 -29.98 -60.05
CA ASP A 40 15.45 -31.17 -59.45
C ASP A 40 15.16 -32.38 -60.36
N TYR A 41 16.23 -32.93 -60.92
CA TYR A 41 16.38 -34.38 -60.91
C TYR A 41 17.87 -34.77 -60.70
N ARG A 42 18.73 -33.85 -60.25
CA ARG A 42 20.18 -34.08 -60.13
C ARG A 42 20.86 -33.17 -59.08
N GLY A 43 20.37 -33.18 -57.83
CA GLY A 43 21.22 -32.98 -56.65
C GLY A 43 22.12 -31.73 -56.59
N GLU A 44 21.55 -30.53 -56.68
CA GLU A 44 22.21 -29.32 -56.20
C GLU A 44 21.52 -28.82 -54.92
N THR A 45 22.31 -28.56 -53.88
CA THR A 45 21.90 -28.25 -52.49
C THR A 45 21.84 -26.73 -52.21
N THR A 46 21.82 -25.89 -53.25
CA THR A 46 22.03 -24.44 -53.10
C THR A 46 21.19 -23.62 -54.10
N ILE A 47 20.38 -22.67 -53.61
CA ILE A 47 19.71 -21.66 -54.43
C ILE A 47 20.66 -20.47 -54.57
N SER A 48 20.78 -19.89 -55.77
CA SER A 48 21.73 -18.81 -56.06
C SER A 48 21.02 -17.60 -56.68
N LEU A 49 21.02 -16.44 -56.01
CA LEU A 49 20.41 -15.19 -56.47
C LEU A 49 21.47 -14.27 -57.04
N SER A 50 21.27 -13.75 -58.25
CA SER A 50 22.21 -12.90 -58.97
C SER A 50 21.74 -11.45 -59.04
N LYS A 51 22.66 -10.54 -59.38
CA LYS A 51 22.36 -9.13 -59.68
C LYS A 51 21.20 -8.92 -60.67
N SER A 52 21.01 -9.85 -61.62
CA SER A 52 19.95 -9.72 -62.63
C SER A 52 18.54 -9.96 -62.08
N ASP A 53 18.42 -10.64 -60.94
CA ASP A 53 17.14 -10.99 -60.31
C ASP A 53 16.52 -9.80 -59.57
N PHE A 54 17.34 -8.81 -59.20
CA PHE A 54 16.94 -7.65 -58.40
C PHE A 54 16.54 -6.41 -59.22
N SER A 55 15.74 -5.55 -58.61
CA SER A 55 15.38 -4.19 -59.02
C SER A 55 15.31 -3.25 -57.82
N SER A 56 15.47 -1.94 -58.02
CA SER A 56 15.31 -0.96 -56.93
C SER A 56 13.96 -1.07 -56.27
N GLY A 57 13.96 -1.13 -54.94
CA GLY A 57 12.77 -1.08 -54.11
C GLY A 57 12.71 -2.17 -53.06
N ILE A 58 11.59 -2.18 -52.36
CA ILE A 58 11.21 -3.19 -51.39
C ILE A 58 9.85 -3.80 -51.78
N VAL A 59 9.62 -5.04 -51.37
CA VAL A 59 8.31 -5.70 -51.45
C VAL A 59 7.57 -5.46 -50.14
N ASP A 60 6.39 -4.83 -50.20
CA ASP A 60 5.54 -4.65 -49.01
C ASP A 60 4.69 -5.91 -48.68
N ASP A 61 3.97 -5.84 -47.57
CA ASP A 61 3.06 -6.85 -47.04
C ASP A 61 1.92 -7.25 -47.99
N GLN A 62 1.68 -6.48 -49.06
CA GLN A 62 0.68 -6.75 -50.10
C GLN A 62 1.29 -7.06 -51.48
N ILE A 63 2.59 -7.35 -51.53
CA ILE A 63 3.38 -7.67 -52.74
C ILE A 63 3.38 -6.49 -53.74
N HIS A 64 3.29 -5.26 -53.24
CA HIS A 64 3.52 -4.07 -54.04
C HIS A 64 4.99 -3.68 -54.00
N PHE A 65 5.50 -3.26 -55.16
CA PHE A 65 6.85 -2.75 -55.30
C PHE A 65 6.90 -1.27 -54.94
N ASN A 66 7.52 -0.96 -53.81
CA ASN A 66 7.80 0.42 -53.43
C ASN A 66 9.19 0.83 -53.94
N LYS A 67 9.27 1.94 -54.66
CA LYS A 67 10.55 2.45 -55.19
C LYS A 67 11.32 3.18 -54.10
N ASP A 68 12.09 2.43 -53.34
CA ASP A 68 13.14 2.93 -52.46
C ASP A 68 14.52 2.75 -53.13
N ASN A 69 15.40 3.75 -52.99
CA ASN A 69 16.77 3.68 -53.50
C ASN A 69 17.70 2.89 -52.55
N ASN A 70 17.30 2.68 -51.29
CA ASN A 70 18.08 2.01 -50.27
C ASN A 70 18.03 0.47 -50.35
N TYR A 71 17.12 -0.08 -51.17
CA TYR A 71 16.87 -1.51 -51.26
C TYR A 71 16.92 -2.03 -52.70
N LEU A 72 17.30 -3.30 -52.83
CA LEU A 72 17.13 -4.12 -54.01
C LEU A 72 16.13 -5.23 -53.68
N CYS A 73 15.01 -5.30 -54.41
CA CYS A 73 14.02 -6.38 -54.27
C CYS A 73 14.01 -7.29 -55.49
N ILE A 74 13.69 -8.56 -55.27
CA ILE A 74 13.57 -9.54 -56.34
C ILE A 74 12.26 -9.36 -57.12
N LYS A 75 12.29 -9.61 -58.44
CA LYS A 75 11.17 -9.33 -59.35
C LYS A 75 10.01 -10.35 -59.28
N ALA A 76 10.12 -11.41 -58.47
CA ALA A 76 9.18 -12.53 -58.44
C ALA A 76 9.09 -13.20 -57.05
N LEU A 77 8.02 -13.97 -56.83
CA LEU A 77 7.90 -14.87 -55.67
C LEU A 77 8.51 -16.24 -55.98
N TYR A 78 9.17 -16.84 -55.00
CA TYR A 78 9.85 -18.13 -55.10
C TYR A 78 9.15 -19.15 -54.23
N ARG A 79 8.95 -20.38 -54.73
CA ARG A 79 8.62 -21.52 -53.87
C ARG A 79 9.91 -22.18 -53.43
N ILE A 80 9.98 -22.56 -52.17
CA ILE A 80 11.10 -23.28 -51.57
C ILE A 80 10.58 -24.56 -50.94
N ASP A 81 11.38 -25.63 -51.00
CA ASP A 81 10.98 -27.02 -50.71
C ASP A 81 11.62 -27.60 -49.45
N SER A 82 12.45 -26.81 -48.77
CA SER A 82 13.22 -27.22 -47.59
C SER A 82 12.92 -26.32 -46.41
N SER A 83 12.92 -26.88 -45.20
CA SER A 83 12.53 -26.15 -43.99
C SER A 83 13.55 -25.12 -43.53
N SER A 84 14.84 -25.25 -43.90
CA SER A 84 15.89 -24.34 -43.45
C SER A 84 16.98 -24.10 -44.50
N TYR A 85 17.53 -22.88 -44.53
CA TYR A 85 18.60 -22.45 -45.44
C TYR A 85 19.66 -21.62 -44.72
N ARG A 86 20.95 -21.91 -44.97
CA ARG A 86 22.07 -21.05 -44.55
C ARG A 86 22.32 -20.00 -45.61
N ILE A 87 22.39 -18.74 -45.22
CA ILE A 87 22.66 -17.63 -46.13
C ILE A 87 24.16 -17.48 -46.30
N SER A 88 24.61 -17.21 -47.52
CA SER A 88 25.98 -16.76 -47.81
C SER A 88 25.93 -15.54 -48.71
N ILE A 89 26.38 -14.40 -48.17
CA ILE A 89 26.29 -13.08 -48.79
C ILE A 89 27.51 -12.23 -48.43
N ASN A 90 27.76 -11.14 -49.16
CA ASN A 90 28.75 -10.15 -48.73
C ASN A 90 28.38 -9.64 -47.32
N SER A 91 29.35 -9.62 -46.39
CA SER A 91 29.10 -9.27 -45.00
C SER A 91 28.70 -7.81 -44.73
N ALA A 92 28.80 -6.93 -45.75
CA ALA A 92 28.23 -5.59 -45.72
C ALA A 92 26.74 -5.54 -46.11
N LEU A 93 26.19 -6.64 -46.66
CA LEU A 93 24.82 -6.73 -47.16
C LEU A 93 23.93 -7.54 -46.21
N ARG A 94 22.64 -7.22 -46.24
CA ARG A 94 21.57 -7.85 -45.46
C ARG A 94 20.42 -8.29 -46.36
N LEU A 95 19.87 -9.46 -46.09
CA LEU A 95 18.81 -10.10 -46.87
C LEU A 95 17.53 -10.24 -46.03
N ILE A 96 16.48 -9.54 -46.42
CA ILE A 96 15.14 -9.73 -45.90
C ILE A 96 14.44 -10.81 -46.72
N ILE A 97 13.96 -11.85 -46.05
CA ILE A 97 13.08 -12.87 -46.61
C ILE A 97 11.67 -12.64 -46.09
N ASN A 98 10.74 -12.30 -46.98
CA ASN A 98 9.32 -12.21 -46.64
C ASN A 98 8.63 -13.51 -47.01
N GLU A 99 7.81 -14.03 -46.10
CA GLU A 99 7.08 -15.28 -46.25
C GLU A 99 5.61 -15.03 -46.56
N TYR A 100 5.05 -15.83 -47.47
CA TYR A 100 3.67 -15.72 -47.91
C TYR A 100 3.00 -17.09 -48.02
N THR A 101 1.71 -17.10 -47.74
CA THR A 101 0.83 -18.26 -47.98
C THR A 101 0.66 -18.53 -49.47
N GLU A 102 0.05 -19.67 -49.82
CA GLU A 102 -0.27 -20.00 -51.22
C GLU A 102 -1.13 -18.91 -51.90
N ASN A 103 -1.99 -18.26 -51.12
CA ASN A 103 -2.86 -17.16 -51.57
C ASN A 103 -2.20 -15.79 -51.52
N ASN A 104 -0.87 -15.73 -51.41
CA ASN A 104 -0.11 -14.48 -51.44
C ASN A 104 -0.40 -13.54 -50.25
N LEU A 105 -0.88 -14.08 -49.11
CA LEU A 105 -1.01 -13.31 -47.86
C LEU A 105 0.33 -13.33 -47.12
N PHE A 106 0.79 -12.17 -46.67
CA PHE A 106 2.00 -12.02 -45.87
C PHE A 106 1.89 -12.76 -44.54
N ILE A 107 2.98 -13.42 -44.14
CA ILE A 107 3.10 -14.17 -42.87
C ILE A 107 4.05 -13.40 -41.95
N LYS A 108 5.33 -13.28 -42.34
CA LYS A 108 6.36 -12.57 -41.59
C LYS A 108 7.54 -12.18 -42.49
N SER A 109 8.41 -11.34 -41.96
CA SER A 109 9.71 -11.00 -42.54
C SER A 109 10.83 -11.47 -41.62
N THR A 110 11.93 -11.98 -42.18
CA THR A 110 13.15 -12.31 -41.44
C THR A 110 14.32 -11.58 -42.08
N ASP A 111 15.03 -10.74 -41.31
CA ASP A 111 16.25 -10.03 -41.73
C ASP A 111 17.47 -10.87 -41.36
N LEU A 112 18.30 -11.18 -42.36
CA LEU A 112 19.39 -12.14 -42.28
C LEU A 112 20.68 -11.57 -42.84
N GLY A 113 21.78 -11.81 -42.14
CA GLY A 113 23.14 -11.53 -42.60
C GLY A 113 23.78 -12.73 -43.27
N ASP A 114 25.07 -12.57 -43.56
CA ASP A 114 25.96 -13.67 -43.90
C ASP A 114 26.00 -14.72 -42.78
N HIS A 115 25.90 -15.98 -43.19
CA HIS A 115 25.87 -17.18 -42.36
C HIS A 115 24.64 -17.39 -41.46
N ASP A 116 23.76 -16.40 -41.30
CA ASP A 116 22.48 -16.56 -40.61
C ASP A 116 21.63 -17.69 -41.24
N ILE A 117 20.73 -18.24 -40.42
CA ILE A 117 19.87 -19.36 -40.82
C ILE A 117 18.43 -18.89 -40.93
N PHE A 118 17.87 -19.08 -42.11
CA PHE A 118 16.44 -18.93 -42.36
C PHE A 118 15.72 -20.25 -42.13
N SER A 119 14.59 -20.24 -41.42
CA SER A 119 13.69 -21.38 -41.31
C SER A 119 12.26 -21.00 -41.68
N LEU A 120 11.64 -21.84 -42.50
CA LEU A 120 10.27 -21.69 -42.97
C LEU A 120 9.28 -21.77 -41.82
N ASN A 121 8.32 -20.86 -41.81
CA ASN A 121 7.07 -21.03 -41.08
C ASN A 121 6.24 -22.19 -41.71
N GLU A 122 5.48 -22.90 -40.89
CA GLU A 122 4.66 -24.04 -41.32
C GLU A 122 3.65 -23.68 -42.43
N ASP A 123 3.17 -22.43 -42.47
CA ASP A 123 2.17 -21.95 -43.43
C ASP A 123 2.77 -21.33 -44.72
N THR A 124 4.10 -21.30 -44.85
CA THR A 124 4.78 -20.65 -45.97
C THR A 124 4.76 -21.51 -47.23
N ASP A 125 4.24 -20.95 -48.33
CA ASP A 125 4.31 -21.53 -49.69
C ASP A 125 5.30 -20.78 -50.58
N LYS A 126 5.44 -19.46 -50.38
CA LYS A 126 6.23 -18.58 -51.22
C LYS A 126 7.06 -17.60 -50.41
N VAL A 127 8.20 -17.20 -50.96
CA VAL A 127 9.06 -16.16 -50.38
C VAL A 127 9.43 -15.07 -51.39
N SER A 128 9.72 -13.87 -50.90
CA SER A 128 10.38 -12.79 -51.65
C SER A 128 11.65 -12.35 -50.93
N PHE A 129 12.59 -11.78 -51.70
CA PHE A 129 13.87 -11.32 -51.20
C PHE A 129 14.02 -9.81 -51.39
N SER A 130 14.46 -9.14 -50.34
CA SER A 130 14.89 -7.73 -50.35
C SER A 130 16.29 -7.63 -49.77
N LEU A 131 17.11 -6.74 -50.30
CA LEU A 131 18.54 -6.63 -50.04
C LEU A 131 18.89 -5.18 -49.77
N TYR A 132 19.71 -4.92 -48.76
CA TYR A 132 20.25 -3.59 -48.46
C TYR A 132 21.65 -3.68 -47.89
N GLU A 133 22.33 -2.54 -47.75
CA GLU A 133 23.65 -2.45 -47.14
C GLU A 133 23.53 -1.89 -45.72
N TYR A 134 24.26 -2.51 -44.79
CA TYR A 134 24.26 -2.17 -43.37
C TYR A 134 25.70 -2.16 -42.87
N GLU A 135 26.17 -1.01 -42.41
CA GLU A 135 27.54 -0.85 -41.95
C GLU A 135 27.55 -0.13 -40.60
N SER A 136 28.33 -0.67 -39.66
CA SER A 136 28.57 -0.05 -38.35
C SER A 136 27.29 0.30 -37.56
N GLY A 137 26.22 -0.49 -37.73
CA GLY A 137 24.95 -0.30 -37.00
C GLY A 137 23.95 0.63 -37.69
N GLU A 138 24.20 1.09 -38.93
CA GLU A 138 23.28 1.97 -39.64
C GLU A 138 22.96 1.48 -41.06
N LEU A 139 21.72 1.75 -41.50
CA LEU A 139 21.30 1.57 -42.89
C LEU A 139 22.06 2.56 -43.78
N VAL A 140 22.81 2.03 -44.75
CA VAL A 140 23.57 2.87 -45.68
C VAL A 140 22.64 3.35 -46.79
N THR A 141 22.48 4.67 -46.90
CA THR A 141 21.70 5.28 -48.00
C THR A 141 22.45 5.07 -49.30
N ASN A 142 21.87 4.28 -50.20
CA ASN A 142 22.52 3.87 -51.43
C ASN A 142 21.74 4.23 -52.68
N THR A 143 22.42 4.20 -53.82
CA THR A 143 21.76 4.11 -55.12
C THR A 143 21.64 2.64 -55.50
N LYS A 144 20.72 2.35 -56.43
CA LYS A 144 20.63 1.05 -57.09
C LYS A 144 22.01 0.54 -57.54
N GLU A 145 22.76 1.41 -58.21
CA GLU A 145 24.05 1.11 -58.82
C GLU A 145 25.09 0.74 -57.75
N SER A 146 25.06 1.40 -56.58
CA SER A 146 25.92 1.10 -55.44
C SER A 146 25.65 -0.28 -54.83
N LEU A 147 24.39 -0.61 -54.55
CA LEU A 147 24.03 -1.95 -54.03
C LEU A 147 24.33 -3.05 -55.05
N GLU A 148 24.09 -2.75 -56.32
CA GLU A 148 24.44 -3.63 -57.43
C GLU A 148 25.96 -3.81 -57.61
N GLU A 149 26.80 -2.91 -57.10
CA GLU A 149 28.27 -3.05 -57.07
C GLU A 149 28.72 -3.90 -55.88
N GLN A 150 28.08 -3.77 -54.71
CA GLN A 150 28.36 -4.60 -53.54
C GLN A 150 28.02 -6.08 -53.75
N LEU A 151 27.02 -6.36 -54.59
CA LEU A 151 26.64 -7.71 -55.03
C LEU A 151 27.61 -8.26 -56.11
N THR A 152 28.89 -8.43 -55.73
CA THR A 152 29.98 -8.87 -56.61
C THR A 152 29.93 -10.36 -56.98
N SER A 153 29.17 -11.17 -56.21
CA SER A 153 28.88 -12.59 -56.42
C SER A 153 27.40 -12.89 -56.14
N SER A 154 26.96 -14.12 -56.41
CA SER A 154 25.58 -14.55 -56.11
C SER A 154 25.36 -14.76 -54.61
N ILE A 155 24.16 -14.40 -54.13
CA ILE A 155 23.69 -14.77 -52.78
C ILE A 155 23.35 -16.25 -52.83
N ASN A 156 23.95 -17.05 -51.95
CA ASN A 156 23.70 -18.48 -51.92
C ASN A 156 22.87 -18.85 -50.69
N LEU A 157 21.82 -19.62 -50.90
CA LEU A 157 21.00 -20.23 -49.85
C LEU A 157 21.27 -21.73 -49.88
N GLU A 158 22.11 -22.20 -48.97
CA GLU A 158 22.46 -23.61 -48.83
C GLU A 158 21.41 -24.33 -48.00
N GLN A 159 20.79 -25.37 -48.56
CA GLN A 159 19.77 -26.16 -47.88
C GLN A 159 20.34 -26.86 -46.65
N ILE A 160 19.67 -26.72 -45.51
CA ILE A 160 19.98 -27.44 -44.28
C ILE A 160 18.89 -28.47 -44.00
N ASN A 161 19.27 -29.75 -43.96
CA ASN A 161 18.33 -30.85 -43.67
C ASN A 161 18.05 -31.03 -42.17
N ASN A 162 19.03 -30.67 -41.32
CA ASN A 162 18.91 -30.75 -39.86
C ASN A 162 19.79 -29.67 -39.23
N LEU A 163 19.20 -28.81 -38.39
CA LEU A 163 19.90 -27.69 -37.75
C LEU A 163 20.97 -28.15 -36.75
N ASP A 164 20.83 -29.38 -36.22
CA ASP A 164 21.78 -29.96 -35.27
C ASP A 164 23.03 -30.54 -35.96
N ASP A 165 22.97 -30.78 -37.27
CA ASP A 165 24.08 -31.35 -38.05
C ASP A 165 25.05 -30.29 -38.58
N ILE A 166 24.79 -29.00 -38.32
CA ILE A 166 25.64 -27.89 -38.76
C ILE A 166 26.96 -27.93 -37.99
N SER A 167 28.07 -28.09 -38.70
CA SER A 167 29.40 -28.18 -38.10
C SER A 167 29.84 -26.87 -37.46
N GLU A 168 30.56 -26.98 -36.33
CA GLU A 168 31.36 -25.94 -35.70
C GLU A 168 32.47 -25.50 -36.63
N ASP A 169 32.17 -24.53 -37.49
CA ASP A 169 33.23 -23.90 -38.27
C ASP A 169 33.49 -22.52 -37.67
N ASP A 170 34.33 -22.50 -36.63
CA ASP A 170 34.81 -21.29 -35.95
C ASP A 170 35.47 -20.28 -36.91
N SER A 171 35.71 -20.66 -38.17
CA SER A 171 36.26 -19.81 -39.22
C SER A 171 35.22 -19.04 -40.04
N LYS A 172 33.92 -19.27 -39.81
CA LYS A 172 32.81 -18.58 -40.51
C LYS A 172 32.34 -17.38 -39.70
N LEU A 173 33.04 -16.26 -39.91
CA LEU A 173 32.77 -14.97 -39.29
C LEU A 173 31.50 -14.35 -39.91
N SER A 174 30.47 -14.07 -39.11
CA SER A 174 29.21 -13.46 -39.57
C SER A 174 29.31 -11.92 -39.68
N THR A 175 28.21 -11.26 -40.02
CA THR A 175 28.10 -9.82 -40.27
C THR A 175 28.00 -9.02 -38.97
N TYR A 176 27.90 -7.69 -39.11
CA TYR A 176 27.40 -6.86 -38.03
C TYR A 176 25.98 -7.28 -37.63
N ILE A 177 25.67 -7.15 -36.34
CA ILE A 177 24.32 -7.35 -35.80
C ILE A 177 23.44 -6.20 -36.28
N SER A 178 22.29 -6.53 -36.89
CA SER A 178 21.19 -5.58 -37.12
C SER A 178 20.05 -5.85 -36.13
N SER A 179 19.14 -4.89 -36.03
CA SER A 179 17.90 -5.05 -35.26
C SER A 179 17.16 -6.34 -35.66
N GLY A 180 16.79 -7.16 -34.68
CA GLY A 180 16.11 -8.44 -34.89
C GLY A 180 17.01 -9.65 -35.21
N SER A 181 18.30 -9.45 -35.53
CA SER A 181 19.23 -10.56 -35.86
C SER A 181 19.35 -11.60 -34.73
N LEU A 182 19.37 -11.12 -33.47
CA LEU A 182 19.46 -11.96 -32.27
C LEU A 182 18.09 -12.50 -31.83
N SER A 183 17.00 -12.08 -32.48
CA SER A 183 15.64 -12.56 -32.18
C SER A 183 15.28 -13.81 -33.01
N ASN A 184 16.15 -14.23 -33.93
CA ASN A 184 15.92 -15.40 -34.77
C ASN A 184 16.35 -16.70 -34.05
N TYR A 185 15.38 -17.50 -33.62
CA TYR A 185 15.63 -18.78 -32.93
C TYR A 185 16.55 -19.74 -33.71
N SER A 186 16.50 -19.71 -35.05
CA SER A 186 17.30 -20.59 -35.90
C SER A 186 18.80 -20.30 -35.84
N ASN A 187 19.21 -19.16 -35.29
CA ASN A 187 20.61 -18.81 -35.05
C ASN A 187 21.18 -19.44 -33.77
N TYR A 188 20.36 -20.09 -32.93
CA TYR A 188 20.76 -20.61 -31.61
C TYR A 188 20.74 -22.12 -31.47
N ARG A 189 21.79 -22.70 -30.88
CA ARG A 189 21.89 -24.14 -30.56
C ARG A 189 22.05 -24.36 -29.06
N VAL A 190 21.60 -25.50 -28.58
CA VAL A 190 21.83 -25.93 -27.18
C VAL A 190 23.32 -25.90 -26.88
N GLY A 191 23.75 -25.32 -25.76
CA GLY A 191 25.12 -25.26 -25.28
C GLY A 191 25.68 -23.85 -25.10
N TYR A 192 26.98 -23.77 -24.79
CA TYR A 192 27.66 -22.51 -24.47
C TYR A 192 29.14 -22.53 -24.86
N TYR A 193 29.73 -21.34 -24.98
CA TYR A 193 31.17 -21.15 -25.16
C TYR A 193 31.88 -21.17 -23.80
N LEU A 194 33.00 -21.88 -23.68
CA LEU A 194 33.73 -22.00 -22.41
C LEU A 194 34.38 -20.65 -22.03
N SER A 195 34.13 -20.19 -20.80
CA SER A 195 34.55 -18.87 -20.28
C SER A 195 36.07 -18.68 -20.10
N TRP A 196 36.89 -19.70 -20.37
CA TRP A 196 38.36 -19.67 -20.27
C TRP A 196 39.07 -19.91 -21.60
N GLY A 197 38.34 -19.85 -22.71
CA GLY A 197 38.86 -20.19 -24.03
C GLY A 197 38.99 -21.70 -24.19
N GLY A 198 38.08 -22.29 -24.96
CA GLY A 198 38.03 -23.71 -25.30
C GLY A 198 36.87 -23.99 -26.28
N SER A 199 36.77 -25.23 -26.78
CA SER A 199 35.70 -25.67 -27.69
C SER A 199 34.31 -25.63 -27.02
N TYR A 200 33.26 -25.70 -27.82
CA TYR A 200 31.85 -25.79 -27.39
C TYR A 200 31.59 -26.90 -26.35
N SER A 201 30.63 -26.65 -25.45
CA SER A 201 30.07 -27.66 -24.55
C SER A 201 28.54 -27.66 -24.61
N SER A 202 27.94 -28.85 -24.72
CA SER A 202 26.50 -29.03 -24.60
C SER A 202 26.05 -28.81 -23.16
N ASP A 203 25.05 -27.95 -22.96
CA ASP A 203 24.43 -27.67 -21.66
C ASP A 203 22.95 -27.38 -21.88
N SER A 204 22.09 -28.18 -21.27
CA SER A 204 20.64 -27.99 -21.35
C SER A 204 20.25 -26.72 -20.59
N GLY A 205 19.56 -25.80 -21.24
CA GLY A 205 19.17 -24.49 -20.66
C GLY A 205 20.12 -23.33 -21.01
N SER A 206 21.14 -23.60 -21.83
CA SER A 206 21.98 -22.57 -22.45
C SER A 206 21.85 -22.64 -23.96
N TYR A 207 21.85 -21.48 -24.61
CA TYR A 207 21.74 -21.41 -26.07
C TYR A 207 22.76 -20.46 -26.63
N CYS A 208 23.81 -21.00 -27.27
CA CYS A 208 24.80 -20.16 -27.94
C CYS A 208 24.42 -19.91 -29.39
N THR A 209 24.84 -18.75 -29.91
CA THR A 209 24.77 -18.46 -31.33
C THR A 209 25.57 -19.51 -32.12
N ARG A 210 25.13 -19.81 -33.34
CA ARG A 210 25.85 -20.72 -34.25
C ARG A 210 27.05 -20.03 -34.93
N ASP A 211 27.02 -18.69 -34.99
CA ASP A 211 28.06 -17.85 -35.57
C ASP A 211 28.56 -16.79 -34.58
N PHE A 212 29.71 -16.18 -34.92
CA PHE A 212 30.25 -15.01 -34.21
C PHE A 212 29.89 -13.73 -34.95
N TYR A 213 29.43 -12.72 -34.22
CA TYR A 213 28.95 -11.47 -34.77
C TYR A 213 29.98 -10.36 -34.67
N ARG A 214 30.13 -9.57 -35.74
CA ARG A 214 31.13 -8.50 -35.80
C ARG A 214 30.71 -7.28 -34.97
N ILE A 215 31.67 -6.67 -34.26
CA ILE A 215 31.48 -5.44 -33.50
C ILE A 215 32.65 -4.46 -33.71
N ASP A 216 32.45 -3.20 -33.32
CA ASP A 216 33.48 -2.18 -33.19
C ASP A 216 33.91 -2.05 -31.73
N ALA A 217 35.15 -2.42 -31.39
CA ALA A 217 35.64 -2.43 -30.00
C ALA A 217 35.55 -1.07 -29.27
N ASP A 218 35.60 0.04 -30.00
CA ASP A 218 35.54 1.39 -29.43
C ASP A 218 34.11 1.85 -29.09
N LYS A 219 33.08 1.21 -29.67
CA LYS A 219 31.67 1.52 -29.44
C LYS A 219 31.16 0.89 -28.14
N THR A 220 30.10 1.48 -27.60
CA THR A 220 29.30 0.91 -26.52
C THR A 220 27.98 0.47 -27.11
N TYR A 221 27.59 -0.77 -26.84
CA TYR A 221 26.35 -1.37 -27.28
C TYR A 221 25.39 -1.49 -26.09
N CYS A 222 24.12 -1.20 -26.33
CA CYS A 222 23.04 -1.39 -25.38
C CYS A 222 22.43 -2.77 -25.63
N VAL A 223 22.11 -3.47 -24.54
CA VAL A 223 21.47 -4.78 -24.54
C VAL A 223 20.01 -4.58 -24.14
N ASN A 224 19.09 -4.74 -25.09
CA ASN A 224 17.65 -4.62 -24.85
C ASN A 224 16.98 -5.97 -25.04
N VAL A 225 16.27 -6.44 -24.01
CA VAL A 225 15.58 -7.73 -23.98
C VAL A 225 14.19 -7.51 -23.40
N ASN A 226 13.15 -7.98 -24.10
CA ASN A 226 11.76 -7.77 -23.69
C ASN A 226 11.22 -8.81 -22.69
N ASP A 227 12.09 -9.65 -22.14
CA ASP A 227 11.73 -10.67 -21.14
C ASP A 227 12.75 -10.69 -20.00
N TYR A 228 12.29 -10.49 -18.76
CA TYR A 228 13.15 -10.40 -17.57
C TYR A 228 13.96 -11.67 -17.34
N ARG A 229 13.47 -12.81 -17.86
CA ARG A 229 14.05 -14.12 -17.62
C ARG A 229 15.33 -14.31 -18.41
N VAL A 230 15.59 -13.52 -19.45
CA VAL A 230 16.69 -13.81 -20.38
C VAL A 230 17.91 -12.96 -20.07
N ASN A 231 19.04 -13.63 -19.84
CA ASN A 231 20.36 -13.03 -19.77
C ASN A 231 21.16 -13.33 -21.03
N ILE A 232 21.99 -12.37 -21.43
CA ILE A 232 22.87 -12.45 -22.59
C ILE A 232 24.31 -12.47 -22.09
N GLU A 233 24.98 -13.61 -22.24
CA GLU A 233 26.41 -13.71 -21.95
C GLU A 233 27.24 -13.51 -23.20
N ILE A 234 28.32 -12.73 -23.09
CA ILE A 234 29.15 -12.33 -24.24
C ILE A 234 30.58 -12.86 -24.07
N SER A 235 31.08 -13.54 -25.11
CA SER A 235 32.49 -13.94 -25.24
C SER A 235 33.15 -13.18 -26.40
N GLU A 236 34.35 -12.66 -26.19
CA GLU A 236 35.10 -11.81 -27.14
C GLU A 236 36.13 -12.62 -27.93
N TYR A 237 36.28 -12.30 -29.21
CA TYR A 237 37.19 -12.96 -30.16
C TYR A 237 37.90 -11.93 -31.04
N ASP A 238 39.15 -12.24 -31.44
CA ASP A 238 39.93 -11.41 -32.35
C ASP A 238 39.51 -11.58 -33.83
N GLU A 239 40.14 -10.83 -34.74
CA GLU A 239 39.86 -10.86 -36.18
C GLU A 239 40.01 -12.25 -36.84
N ASN A 240 40.73 -13.17 -36.19
CA ASN A 240 40.99 -14.53 -36.67
C ASN A 240 40.13 -15.58 -35.95
N GLY A 241 39.14 -15.16 -35.16
CA GLY A 241 38.26 -16.06 -34.40
C GLY A 241 38.92 -16.67 -33.16
N LYS A 242 40.06 -16.14 -32.69
CA LYS A 242 40.69 -16.63 -31.46
C LYS A 242 40.04 -15.96 -30.26
N TRP A 243 39.64 -16.78 -29.28
CA TRP A 243 39.08 -16.31 -28.01
C TRP A 243 40.02 -15.34 -27.28
N LEU A 244 39.45 -14.25 -26.77
CA LEU A 244 40.14 -13.18 -26.05
C LEU A 244 39.74 -13.11 -24.59
N ASP A 245 38.44 -12.97 -24.30
CA ASP A 245 37.93 -12.78 -22.94
C ASP A 245 36.44 -13.20 -22.82
N TYR A 246 35.99 -13.41 -21.59
CA TYR A 246 34.57 -13.47 -21.24
C TYR A 246 34.13 -12.10 -20.73
N ALA A 247 33.30 -11.41 -21.50
CA ALA A 247 32.87 -10.05 -21.20
C ALA A 247 31.95 -10.01 -19.96
N GLY A 248 31.05 -10.98 -19.84
CA GLY A 248 30.14 -11.10 -18.70
C GLY A 248 28.74 -11.52 -19.12
N SER A 249 27.82 -11.43 -18.16
CA SER A 249 26.38 -11.63 -18.36
C SER A 249 25.68 -10.27 -18.26
N TYR A 250 24.84 -9.98 -19.25
CA TYR A 250 24.19 -8.69 -19.46
C TYR A 250 22.67 -8.90 -19.48
N LYS A 251 21.96 -8.03 -18.75
CA LYS A 251 20.50 -7.97 -18.69
C LYS A 251 19.98 -6.83 -19.56
N ASN A 252 18.66 -6.71 -19.65
CA ASN A 252 18.02 -5.54 -20.25
C ASN A 252 18.59 -4.21 -19.69
N LEU A 253 18.72 -3.21 -20.55
CA LEU A 253 19.38 -1.91 -20.31
C LEU A 253 20.85 -1.95 -19.89
N SER A 254 21.50 -3.12 -19.94
CA SER A 254 22.93 -3.20 -19.70
C SER A 254 23.70 -2.60 -20.88
N SER A 255 24.84 -1.98 -20.59
CA SER A 255 25.78 -1.56 -21.61
C SER A 255 26.94 -2.54 -21.70
N TYR A 256 27.26 -2.94 -22.92
CA TYR A 256 28.44 -3.73 -23.25
C TYR A 256 29.45 -2.85 -24.00
N LYS A 257 30.70 -2.94 -23.57
CA LYS A 257 31.85 -2.44 -24.32
C LYS A 257 32.91 -3.53 -24.29
N ALA A 258 33.55 -3.76 -25.43
CA ALA A 258 34.62 -4.74 -25.51
C ALA A 258 35.70 -4.45 -24.45
N LYS A 259 36.04 -5.47 -23.66
CA LYS A 259 37.11 -5.40 -22.66
C LYS A 259 38.47 -5.36 -23.34
N ASN A 260 38.62 -6.09 -24.45
CA ASN A 260 39.84 -6.15 -25.21
C ASN A 260 39.75 -5.23 -26.46
N PRO A 261 40.69 -4.29 -26.67
CA PRO A 261 40.72 -3.45 -27.86
C PRO A 261 40.99 -4.21 -29.17
N GLU A 262 41.48 -5.46 -29.09
CA GLU A 262 41.66 -6.35 -30.25
C GLU A 262 40.38 -7.14 -30.60
N CYS A 263 39.30 -6.96 -29.83
CA CYS A 263 38.03 -7.63 -30.08
C CYS A 263 37.44 -7.19 -31.43
N ALA A 264 37.16 -8.15 -32.29
CA ALA A 264 36.51 -7.94 -33.58
C ALA A 264 35.15 -8.65 -33.65
N TYR A 265 34.97 -9.73 -32.88
CA TYR A 265 33.77 -10.55 -32.91
C TYR A 265 33.31 -10.96 -31.51
N ILE A 266 32.01 -11.21 -31.38
CA ILE A 266 31.39 -11.73 -30.17
C ILE A 266 30.59 -13.01 -30.43
N GLY A 267 30.66 -13.94 -29.48
CA GLY A 267 29.73 -15.05 -29.34
C GLY A 267 28.73 -14.76 -28.24
N ILE A 268 27.45 -15.02 -28.48
CA ILE A 268 26.37 -14.74 -27.53
C ILE A 268 25.82 -16.06 -26.99
N ILE A 269 25.54 -16.10 -25.69
CA ILE A 269 24.88 -17.20 -24.99
C ILE A 269 23.62 -16.65 -24.33
N LEU A 270 22.47 -17.24 -24.62
CA LEU A 270 21.23 -16.98 -23.89
C LEU A 270 21.13 -17.96 -22.73
N ARG A 271 20.82 -17.43 -21.55
CA ARG A 271 20.46 -18.24 -20.37
C ARG A 271 19.20 -17.69 -19.74
N SER A 272 18.29 -18.58 -19.36
CA SER A 272 17.18 -18.19 -18.52
C SER A 272 17.62 -18.07 -17.06
N SER A 273 17.20 -17.01 -16.36
CA SER A 273 17.29 -16.90 -14.90
C SER A 273 16.25 -17.76 -14.18
N ASP A 274 15.21 -18.19 -14.88
CA ASP A 274 14.05 -18.86 -14.29
C ASP A 274 14.06 -20.35 -14.61
N TRP A 275 14.05 -21.17 -13.57
CA TRP A 275 14.09 -22.61 -13.71
C TRP A 275 12.79 -23.13 -14.33
N GLY A 276 12.84 -23.54 -15.60
CA GLY A 276 11.70 -24.06 -16.36
C GLY A 276 11.28 -23.21 -17.56
N SER A 277 11.85 -22.01 -17.73
CA SER A 277 11.67 -21.23 -18.96
C SER A 277 12.77 -21.54 -19.97
N ASP A 278 12.39 -21.86 -21.21
CA ASP A 278 13.32 -22.20 -22.27
C ASP A 278 13.50 -21.03 -23.25
N CYS A 279 14.72 -20.51 -23.40
CA CYS A 279 14.94 -19.34 -24.25
C CYS A 279 14.61 -19.57 -25.74
N LEU A 280 14.69 -20.81 -26.26
CA LEU A 280 14.30 -21.06 -27.64
C LEU A 280 12.79 -20.99 -27.82
N ASP A 281 12.03 -21.45 -26.83
CA ASP A 281 10.57 -21.32 -26.86
C ASP A 281 10.18 -19.85 -26.73
N LEU A 282 10.85 -19.08 -25.86
CA LEU A 282 10.66 -17.63 -25.81
C LEU A 282 10.95 -16.93 -27.15
N LEU A 283 12.02 -17.30 -27.88
CA LEU A 283 12.29 -16.77 -29.22
C LEU A 283 11.21 -17.13 -30.24
N LYS A 284 10.60 -18.32 -30.15
CA LYS A 284 9.46 -18.69 -31.01
C LYS A 284 8.20 -17.91 -30.65
N ASP A 285 8.05 -17.59 -29.37
CA ASP A 285 6.91 -16.84 -28.82
C ASP A 285 7.10 -15.32 -28.87
N GLY A 286 8.17 -14.83 -29.50
CA GLY A 286 8.36 -13.39 -29.78
C GLY A 286 9.35 -12.66 -28.87
N LEU A 287 10.28 -13.35 -28.22
CA LEU A 287 11.42 -12.71 -27.54
C LEU A 287 12.21 -11.84 -28.54
N VAL A 288 12.30 -10.56 -28.23
CA VAL A 288 13.08 -9.58 -28.98
C VAL A 288 14.37 -9.30 -28.21
N ILE A 289 15.47 -9.45 -28.94
CA ILE A 289 16.81 -9.10 -28.48
C ILE A 289 17.36 -8.06 -29.45
N ASP A 290 17.55 -6.85 -28.96
CA ASP A 290 18.24 -5.78 -29.69
C ASP A 290 19.61 -5.51 -29.06
N PHE A 291 20.60 -5.38 -29.93
CA PHE A 291 21.98 -5.11 -29.57
C PHE A 291 22.52 -4.03 -30.50
N SER A 292 22.49 -2.79 -30.02
CA SER A 292 22.67 -1.62 -30.86
C SER A 292 23.49 -0.55 -30.14
N ASP A 293 24.11 0.37 -30.87
CA ASP A 293 24.88 1.49 -30.30
C ASP A 293 24.01 2.69 -29.92
N SER A 294 22.69 2.55 -30.02
CA SER A 294 21.70 3.55 -29.62
C SER A 294 20.66 2.93 -28.69
N PHE A 295 20.28 3.66 -27.64
CA PHE A 295 19.21 3.22 -26.74
C PHE A 295 17.86 3.46 -27.43
N ARG A 296 17.18 2.40 -27.89
CA ARG A 296 15.82 2.50 -28.42
C ARG A 296 14.98 1.39 -27.80
N TYR A 297 14.00 1.79 -27.00
CA TYR A 297 12.83 0.96 -26.75
C TYR A 297 11.65 1.53 -27.57
N GLU A 298 10.69 0.66 -27.87
CA GLU A 298 9.53 0.90 -28.72
C GLU A 298 8.84 2.25 -28.50
N THR A 299 8.31 2.83 -29.58
CA THR A 299 7.22 3.81 -29.47
C THR A 299 5.98 3.06 -28.97
N LEU A 300 5.60 3.27 -27.71
CA LEU A 300 4.35 2.71 -27.19
C LEU A 300 3.14 3.37 -27.85
N GLU A 301 2.05 2.61 -27.95
CA GLU A 301 0.75 3.16 -28.31
C GLU A 301 0.18 4.01 -27.16
N ASN A 302 -0.65 4.99 -27.51
CA ASN A 302 -1.29 5.89 -26.55
C ASN A 302 -2.76 5.47 -26.34
N VAL A 303 -3.19 5.37 -25.09
CA VAL A 303 -4.57 5.03 -24.68
C VAL A 303 -5.10 6.13 -23.76
N SER A 304 -6.41 6.43 -23.77
CA SER A 304 -6.99 7.37 -22.79
C SER A 304 -6.99 6.74 -21.40
N LEU A 305 -6.68 7.48 -20.34
CA LEU A 305 -6.77 6.96 -18.97
C LEU A 305 -8.19 6.43 -18.65
N SER A 306 -9.24 7.07 -19.16
CA SER A 306 -10.66 6.63 -19.06
C SER A 306 -10.92 5.25 -19.62
N ASP A 307 -10.21 4.92 -20.68
CA ASP A 307 -10.44 3.73 -21.49
C ASP A 307 -9.52 2.58 -21.06
N PHE A 308 -8.58 2.85 -20.13
CA PHE A 308 -7.63 1.87 -19.64
C PHE A 308 -8.24 1.06 -18.49
N ASP A 309 -8.21 -0.25 -18.63
CA ASP A 309 -8.66 -1.18 -17.60
C ASP A 309 -7.47 -1.67 -16.78
N PHE A 310 -7.28 -1.10 -15.59
CA PHE A 310 -6.23 -1.51 -14.66
C PHE A 310 -6.46 -2.92 -14.08
N THR A 311 -7.64 -3.53 -14.26
CA THR A 311 -7.94 -4.88 -13.77
C THR A 311 -7.59 -5.97 -14.79
N ASP A 312 -7.34 -5.61 -16.05
CA ASP A 312 -6.98 -6.56 -17.10
C ASP A 312 -5.46 -6.80 -17.12
N PHE A 313 -5.05 -8.00 -16.68
CA PHE A 313 -3.64 -8.40 -16.66
C PHE A 313 -3.00 -8.38 -18.06
N ASP A 314 -3.79 -8.55 -19.13
CA ASP A 314 -3.27 -8.49 -20.51
C ASP A 314 -2.80 -7.07 -20.90
N ASN A 315 -3.13 -6.04 -20.12
CA ASN A 315 -2.62 -4.68 -20.30
C ASN A 315 -1.22 -4.46 -19.70
N TYR A 316 -0.64 -5.47 -19.03
CA TYR A 316 0.62 -5.37 -18.30
C TYR A 316 1.74 -6.24 -18.90
N GLU A 317 2.97 -5.81 -18.68
CA GLU A 317 4.20 -6.58 -18.92
C GLU A 317 5.13 -6.45 -17.73
N SER A 318 6.05 -7.40 -17.59
CA SER A 318 7.13 -7.30 -16.60
C SER A 318 7.96 -6.03 -16.84
N GLY A 319 8.27 -5.30 -15.77
CA GLY A 319 9.17 -4.14 -15.82
C GLY A 319 8.59 -2.83 -15.29
N SER A 320 9.39 -1.79 -15.45
CA SER A 320 9.12 -0.41 -15.02
C SER A 320 9.62 0.61 -16.04
N PHE A 321 9.16 1.85 -15.92
CA PHE A 321 9.58 2.99 -16.75
C PHE A 321 10.77 3.73 -16.14
N TYR A 322 11.77 4.04 -16.98
CA TYR A 322 13.00 4.74 -16.62
C TYR A 322 13.26 5.94 -17.54
N LYS A 323 14.14 6.83 -17.10
CA LYS A 323 14.53 8.02 -17.86
C LYS A 323 15.12 7.67 -19.23
N GLU A 324 15.89 6.59 -19.31
CA GLU A 324 16.55 6.14 -20.53
C GLU A 324 15.66 5.24 -21.39
N GLY A 325 14.56 4.69 -20.86
CA GLY A 325 13.65 3.79 -21.57
C GLY A 325 12.88 2.85 -20.63
N ILE A 326 12.60 1.62 -21.06
CA ILE A 326 11.88 0.62 -20.27
C ILE A 326 12.85 -0.41 -19.71
N ALA A 327 12.80 -0.68 -18.39
CA ALA A 327 13.53 -1.80 -17.80
C ALA A 327 12.58 -2.97 -17.53
N VAL A 328 12.89 -4.14 -18.08
CA VAL A 328 12.15 -5.38 -17.84
C VAL A 328 12.67 -6.06 -16.57
N GLU A 329 11.81 -6.21 -15.56
CA GLU A 329 12.17 -6.64 -14.20
C GLU A 329 11.10 -7.57 -13.62
N SER A 330 11.53 -8.64 -12.94
CA SER A 330 10.61 -9.64 -12.40
C SER A 330 9.71 -9.11 -11.30
N SER A 331 10.16 -8.12 -10.52
CA SER A 331 9.48 -7.61 -9.32
C SER A 331 8.51 -6.46 -9.59
N SER A 332 8.28 -6.13 -10.86
CA SER A 332 7.36 -5.08 -11.25
C SER A 332 6.55 -5.42 -12.50
N LEU A 333 5.39 -4.80 -12.59
CA LEU A 333 4.56 -4.74 -13.77
C LEU A 333 4.45 -3.33 -14.27
N ARG A 334 4.56 -3.12 -15.57
CA ARG A 334 4.25 -1.85 -16.23
C ARG A 334 3.10 -2.03 -17.18
N VAL A 335 2.35 -0.96 -17.40
CA VAL A 335 1.36 -0.92 -18.46
C VAL A 335 2.05 -0.95 -19.84
N LYS A 336 1.39 -1.54 -20.84
CA LYS A 336 1.87 -1.61 -22.23
C LYS A 336 1.77 -0.29 -23.01
N TYR A 337 1.19 0.74 -22.41
CA TYR A 337 0.76 1.96 -23.10
C TYR A 337 1.24 3.22 -22.41
N TYR A 338 1.34 4.30 -23.17
CA TYR A 338 1.26 5.63 -22.60
C TYR A 338 -0.21 6.00 -22.36
N LEU A 339 -0.52 6.47 -21.15
CA LEU A 339 -1.86 6.86 -20.77
C LEU A 339 -2.00 8.38 -20.92
N ASN A 340 -2.98 8.81 -21.71
CA ASN A 340 -3.34 10.21 -21.87
C ASN A 340 -4.23 10.64 -20.71
N LEU A 341 -3.86 11.73 -20.05
CA LEU A 341 -4.66 12.31 -18.97
C LEU A 341 -5.90 13.01 -19.52
N GLU A 342 -7.03 12.89 -18.82
CA GLU A 342 -8.29 13.51 -19.24
C GLU A 342 -8.31 15.03 -19.03
N ALA A 343 -7.69 15.49 -17.94
CA ALA A 343 -7.64 16.89 -17.55
C ALA A 343 -6.26 17.24 -16.99
N SER A 344 -5.54 18.13 -17.70
CA SER A 344 -4.27 18.69 -17.24
C SER A 344 -4.46 19.43 -15.91
N ASN A 345 -3.58 19.19 -14.94
CA ASN A 345 -3.58 19.78 -13.58
C ASN A 345 -4.71 19.31 -12.63
N SER A 346 -5.32 18.16 -12.89
CA SER A 346 -6.24 17.53 -11.93
C SER A 346 -5.51 16.62 -10.94
N LYS A 347 -6.12 16.41 -9.77
CA LYS A 347 -5.64 15.47 -8.75
C LYS A 347 -6.24 14.09 -9.04
N TYR A 348 -5.43 13.03 -8.97
CA TYR A 348 -5.85 11.65 -9.19
C TYR A 348 -5.60 10.85 -7.91
N LEU A 349 -6.57 10.04 -7.50
CA LEU A 349 -6.48 9.15 -6.34
C LEU A 349 -5.81 7.83 -6.75
N ILE A 350 -4.84 7.41 -5.94
CA ILE A 350 -4.15 6.13 -6.06
C ILE A 350 -4.91 5.11 -5.21
N SER A 351 -5.45 4.07 -5.85
CA SER A 351 -6.12 2.97 -5.14
C SER A 351 -5.36 1.67 -5.35
N LEU A 352 -4.89 1.08 -4.26
CA LEU A 352 -4.12 -0.16 -4.25
C LEU A 352 -4.68 -1.07 -3.15
N SER A 353 -5.18 -2.27 -3.48
CA SER A 353 -5.81 -3.19 -2.51
C SER A 353 -4.84 -3.80 -1.49
N ASN A 354 -3.55 -3.47 -1.55
CA ASN A 354 -2.55 -4.00 -0.65
C ASN A 354 -1.48 -2.94 -0.41
N HIS A 355 -1.23 -2.62 0.86
CA HIS A 355 -0.25 -1.60 1.27
C HIS A 355 1.22 -2.00 1.04
N TYR A 356 1.49 -3.21 0.54
CA TYR A 356 2.80 -3.63 0.03
C TYR A 356 3.00 -3.34 -1.46
N LEU A 357 1.99 -2.83 -2.14
CA LEU A 357 2.10 -2.37 -3.51
C LEU A 357 2.50 -0.90 -3.54
N THR A 358 3.32 -0.56 -4.52
CA THR A 358 3.68 0.82 -4.83
C THR A 358 3.40 1.08 -6.30
N MET A 359 2.69 2.16 -6.60
CA MET A 359 2.47 2.63 -7.96
C MET A 359 3.51 3.69 -8.30
N GLN A 360 4.36 3.42 -9.29
CA GLN A 360 5.22 4.42 -9.90
C GLN A 360 4.53 5.04 -11.11
N ILE A 361 4.48 6.37 -11.15
CA ILE A 361 3.97 7.12 -12.29
C ILE A 361 5.12 7.93 -12.89
N SER A 362 5.43 7.63 -14.15
CA SER A 362 6.39 8.37 -14.98
C SER A 362 5.68 9.34 -15.90
N GLU A 363 6.14 10.58 -15.94
CA GLU A 363 5.54 11.68 -16.71
C GLU A 363 6.37 12.00 -17.95
N PHE A 364 5.70 12.24 -19.08
CA PHE A 364 6.32 12.54 -20.38
C PHE A 364 5.64 13.75 -21.05
N ASP A 365 6.41 14.51 -21.82
CA ASP A 365 5.91 15.65 -22.61
C ASP A 365 5.25 15.21 -23.94
N SER A 366 4.73 16.18 -24.69
CA SER A 366 4.05 15.92 -25.98
C SER A 366 4.93 15.26 -27.05
N GLU A 367 6.26 15.36 -26.92
CA GLU A 367 7.24 14.76 -27.82
C GLU A 367 7.68 13.36 -27.33
N GLY A 368 7.18 12.91 -26.17
CA GLY A 368 7.53 11.63 -25.55
C GLY A 368 8.82 11.70 -24.72
N ASN A 369 9.32 12.89 -24.39
CA ASN A 369 10.50 13.02 -23.54
C ASN A 369 10.14 12.84 -22.07
N TYR A 370 10.95 12.07 -21.34
CA TYR A 370 10.82 11.88 -19.90
C TYR A 370 10.95 13.20 -19.13
N LEU A 371 10.03 13.43 -18.19
CA LEU A 371 10.02 14.58 -17.28
C LEU A 371 10.48 14.17 -15.87
N GLN A 372 9.71 13.30 -15.22
CA GLN A 372 9.97 12.83 -13.85
C GLN A 372 9.21 11.53 -13.54
N SER A 373 9.53 10.91 -12.41
CA SER A 373 8.80 9.75 -11.87
C SER A 373 8.64 9.93 -10.37
N ASN A 374 7.45 9.60 -9.86
CA ASN A 374 7.17 9.55 -8.43
C ASN A 374 6.49 8.21 -8.09
N SER A 375 6.63 7.78 -6.84
CA SER A 375 6.05 6.54 -6.33
C SER A 375 4.99 6.85 -5.30
N PHE A 376 3.90 6.10 -5.32
CA PHE A 376 2.71 6.34 -4.53
C PHE A 376 2.22 5.08 -3.84
N GLU A 377 1.72 5.24 -2.62
CA GLU A 377 1.02 4.22 -1.84
C GLU A 377 -0.51 4.37 -1.94
N ASN A 378 -1.25 3.40 -1.39
CA ASN A 378 -2.71 3.45 -1.35
C ASN A 378 -3.20 4.72 -0.65
N GLY A 379 -4.22 5.39 -1.21
CA GLY A 379 -4.81 6.60 -0.63
C GLY A 379 -4.06 7.90 -0.91
N GLU A 380 -2.87 7.83 -1.53
CA GLU A 380 -2.13 9.01 -1.94
C GLU A 380 -2.67 9.62 -3.24
N PHE A 381 -2.14 10.79 -3.59
CA PHE A 381 -2.60 11.56 -4.72
C PHE A 381 -1.50 11.91 -5.70
N PHE A 382 -1.76 11.64 -6.97
CA PHE A 382 -0.93 12.09 -8.08
C PHE A 382 -1.48 13.39 -8.67
N THR A 383 -0.62 14.40 -8.81
CA THR A 383 -0.95 15.63 -9.56
C THR A 383 0.08 15.79 -10.68
N PRO A 384 -0.33 15.76 -11.97
CA PRO A 384 0.58 15.93 -13.09
C PRO A 384 1.24 17.31 -13.10
N SER A 385 2.49 17.35 -13.53
CA SER A 385 3.22 18.58 -13.84
C SER A 385 2.61 19.32 -15.03
N GLU A 386 2.77 20.64 -15.11
CA GLU A 386 2.19 21.46 -16.19
C GLU A 386 2.59 21.02 -17.61
N SER A 387 3.77 20.40 -17.76
CA SER A 387 4.31 19.94 -19.04
C SER A 387 3.92 18.50 -19.39
N THR A 388 3.14 17.82 -18.54
CA THR A 388 2.83 16.40 -18.70
C THR A 388 1.71 16.20 -19.70
N ASN A 389 1.99 15.42 -20.74
CA ASN A 389 1.04 15.02 -21.77
C ASN A 389 0.66 13.54 -21.66
N TYR A 390 1.64 12.71 -21.29
CA TYR A 390 1.45 11.28 -21.13
C TYR A 390 1.99 10.85 -19.77
N ILE A 391 1.34 9.85 -19.18
CA ILE A 391 1.90 9.12 -18.06
C ILE A 391 2.14 7.67 -18.43
N ALA A 392 3.02 7.02 -17.70
CA ALA A 392 3.23 5.60 -17.78
C ALA A 392 3.27 5.04 -16.36
N VAL A 393 2.54 3.96 -16.13
CA VAL A 393 2.32 3.41 -14.79
C VAL A 393 3.08 2.09 -14.65
N SER A 394 3.81 1.96 -13.54
CA SER A 394 4.37 0.69 -13.08
C SER A 394 3.87 0.39 -11.67
N VAL A 395 3.70 -0.87 -11.33
CA VAL A 395 3.33 -1.36 -10.00
C VAL A 395 4.41 -2.34 -9.56
N SER A 396 4.98 -2.10 -8.39
CA SER A 396 5.95 -2.99 -7.76
C SER A 396 5.41 -3.53 -6.43
N ALA A 397 5.87 -4.71 -6.06
CA ALA A 397 5.69 -5.28 -4.73
C ALA A 397 7.06 -5.32 -4.03
N ASN A 398 7.10 -5.56 -2.71
CA ASN A 398 8.35 -5.71 -1.97
C ASN A 398 9.33 -6.71 -2.63
N ASP A 399 10.64 -6.48 -2.45
CA ASP A 399 11.79 -7.11 -3.12
C ASP A 399 11.82 -8.66 -3.23
N THR A 400 10.94 -9.38 -2.54
CA THR A 400 10.89 -10.86 -2.54
C THR A 400 9.87 -11.46 -3.50
N GLU A 401 8.94 -10.66 -4.03
CA GLU A 401 7.86 -11.12 -4.89
C GLU A 401 8.21 -10.87 -6.38
N GLY A 402 7.91 -11.84 -7.26
CA GLY A 402 8.23 -11.78 -8.70
C GLY A 402 6.97 -11.78 -9.59
N TYR A 403 7.14 -11.88 -10.90
CA TYR A 403 6.03 -11.76 -11.88
C TYR A 403 4.86 -12.71 -11.60
N THR A 404 5.16 -13.94 -11.17
CA THR A 404 4.16 -14.94 -10.77
C THR A 404 3.30 -14.54 -9.57
N PHE A 405 3.80 -13.66 -8.68
CA PHE A 405 3.02 -13.09 -7.58
C PHE A 405 1.90 -12.21 -8.14
N PHE A 406 2.23 -11.30 -9.06
CA PHE A 406 1.22 -10.46 -9.69
C PHE A 406 0.21 -11.27 -10.50
N GLU A 407 0.64 -12.29 -11.23
CA GLU A 407 -0.27 -13.17 -11.97
C GLU A 407 -1.30 -13.85 -11.03
N LYS A 408 -0.87 -14.21 -9.81
CA LYS A 408 -1.75 -14.74 -8.77
C LYS A 408 -2.65 -13.65 -8.18
N LEU A 409 -2.07 -12.48 -7.89
CA LEU A 409 -2.75 -11.34 -7.29
C LEU A 409 -3.93 -10.86 -8.16
N PHE A 410 -3.74 -10.74 -9.47
CA PHE A 410 -4.81 -10.38 -10.41
C PHE A 410 -5.94 -11.42 -10.45
N LYS A 411 -5.65 -12.71 -10.21
CA LYS A 411 -6.69 -13.76 -10.10
C LYS A 411 -7.51 -13.68 -8.81
N GLU A 412 -7.02 -12.95 -7.80
CA GLU A 412 -7.66 -12.75 -6.50
C GLU A 412 -8.45 -11.41 -6.43
N ASN A 413 -8.68 -10.74 -7.57
CA ASN A 413 -9.37 -9.43 -7.69
C ASN A 413 -8.64 -8.29 -6.98
N VAL A 414 -7.39 -8.03 -7.37
CA VAL A 414 -6.63 -6.85 -6.93
C VAL A 414 -7.32 -5.55 -7.34
N THR A 415 -7.27 -4.54 -6.47
CA THR A 415 -7.57 -3.16 -6.87
C THR A 415 -6.25 -2.48 -7.18
N ILE A 416 -6.08 -2.09 -8.44
CA ILE A 416 -5.07 -1.15 -8.90
C ILE A 416 -5.87 -0.14 -9.71
N ASP A 417 -5.85 1.13 -9.33
CA ASP A 417 -6.60 2.14 -10.06
C ASP A 417 -5.95 3.53 -9.90
N LEU A 418 -6.16 4.36 -10.92
CA LEU A 418 -5.80 5.77 -10.96
C LEU A 418 -7.00 6.56 -11.47
N SER A 419 -7.81 7.05 -10.54
CA SER A 419 -9.06 7.74 -10.86
C SER A 419 -8.98 9.23 -10.57
N LEU A 420 -9.75 10.02 -11.32
CA LEU A 420 -9.85 11.46 -11.10
C LEU A 420 -10.46 11.72 -9.70
N PHE A 421 -9.72 12.40 -8.83
CA PHE A 421 -10.22 12.76 -7.51
C PHE A 421 -11.32 13.81 -7.64
N THR A 422 -12.50 13.48 -7.13
CA THR A 422 -13.63 14.41 -7.01
C THR A 422 -13.84 14.67 -5.53
N LYS A 423 -13.75 15.95 -5.15
CA LYS A 423 -14.02 16.37 -3.77
C LYS A 423 -15.49 16.08 -3.42
N TYR A 424 -15.72 15.54 -2.24
CA TYR A 424 -17.07 15.30 -1.73
C TYR A 424 -17.84 16.63 -1.62
N GLU A 425 -19.07 16.65 -2.13
CA GLU A 425 -19.98 17.77 -1.94
C GLU A 425 -20.75 17.57 -0.63
N HIS A 426 -20.19 18.08 0.47
CA HIS A 426 -20.80 17.96 1.79
C HIS A 426 -22.21 18.54 1.84
N ASN A 427 -23.08 17.91 2.63
CA ASN A 427 -24.39 18.46 2.91
C ASN A 427 -24.24 19.74 3.73
N THR A 428 -24.90 20.80 3.26
CA THR A 428 -24.88 22.12 3.90
C THR A 428 -26.12 22.42 4.73
N ASN A 429 -27.12 21.53 4.70
CA ASN A 429 -28.36 21.71 5.45
C ASN A 429 -28.21 21.10 6.85
N MET A 430 -28.10 21.96 7.86
CA MET A 430 -28.11 21.57 9.27
C MET A 430 -29.49 21.03 9.68
N SER A 431 -29.54 19.78 10.16
CA SER A 431 -30.71 19.25 10.87
C SER A 431 -30.74 19.74 12.32
N ASP A 432 -31.95 19.82 12.89
CA ASP A 432 -32.12 20.08 14.32
C ASP A 432 -31.88 18.78 15.12
N LEU A 433 -30.60 18.45 15.32
CA LEU A 433 -30.14 17.32 16.13
C LEU A 433 -29.59 17.86 17.45
N SER A 434 -30.18 17.43 18.57
CA SER A 434 -29.70 17.79 19.88
C SER A 434 -28.56 16.89 20.35
N ALA A 435 -27.75 17.36 21.30
CA ALA A 435 -26.67 16.56 21.89
C ALA A 435 -27.22 15.27 22.52
N THR A 436 -28.34 15.37 23.23
CA THR A 436 -29.03 14.22 23.82
C THR A 436 -29.47 13.21 22.77
N ASP A 437 -30.08 13.66 21.68
CA ASP A 437 -30.55 12.78 20.59
C ASP A 437 -29.38 12.16 19.81
N PHE A 438 -28.31 12.93 19.57
CA PHE A 438 -27.08 12.42 18.95
C PHE A 438 -26.47 11.29 19.78
N VAL A 439 -26.21 11.52 21.07
CA VAL A 439 -25.63 10.50 21.95
C VAL A 439 -26.54 9.28 22.05
N ALA A 440 -27.86 9.46 22.08
CA ALA A 440 -28.80 8.33 22.04
C ALA A 440 -28.71 7.52 20.72
N SER A 441 -28.40 8.17 19.60
CA SER A 441 -28.28 7.54 18.27
C SER A 441 -26.95 6.81 18.01
N MET A 442 -25.89 7.16 18.75
CA MET A 442 -24.60 6.48 18.64
C MET A 442 -24.73 5.00 19.04
N ASN A 443 -24.00 4.11 18.35
CA ASN A 443 -23.75 2.77 18.89
C ASN A 443 -22.47 2.80 19.75
N VAL A 444 -21.33 2.55 19.14
CA VAL A 444 -19.99 2.69 19.67
C VAL A 444 -19.17 3.35 18.57
N GLY A 445 -18.27 4.26 18.93
CA GLY A 445 -17.41 4.93 17.96
C GLY A 445 -16.06 4.22 17.78
N TRP A 446 -15.33 4.65 16.76
CA TRP A 446 -13.95 4.22 16.49
C TRP A 446 -13.04 5.45 16.34
N ASN A 447 -11.88 5.48 16.98
CA ASN A 447 -10.88 6.53 16.80
C ASN A 447 -9.90 6.17 15.69
N LEU A 448 -9.61 7.12 14.81
CA LEU A 448 -8.49 7.08 13.87
C LEU A 448 -7.18 7.51 14.57
N GLY A 449 -6.79 6.80 15.61
CA GLY A 449 -5.62 7.16 16.42
C GLY A 449 -4.28 6.90 15.71
N ASN A 450 -3.24 7.62 16.13
CA ASN A 450 -1.89 7.59 15.60
C ASN A 450 -1.78 7.82 14.09
N SER A 451 -2.67 8.64 13.53
CA SER A 451 -2.66 9.09 12.14
C SER A 451 -2.53 10.61 12.09
N LEU A 452 -3.61 11.37 11.98
CA LEU A 452 -3.54 12.84 11.88
C LEU A 452 -3.14 13.53 13.20
N ASP A 453 -3.29 12.83 14.32
CA ASP A 453 -2.82 13.20 15.66
C ASP A 453 -1.32 13.00 15.86
N SER A 454 -0.68 12.13 15.07
CA SER A 454 0.75 11.89 15.19
C SER A 454 1.55 13.18 14.96
N HIS A 455 2.71 13.30 15.61
CA HIS A 455 3.54 14.49 15.51
C HIS A 455 5.02 14.16 15.74
N TYR A 456 5.91 15.00 15.20
CA TYR A 456 7.35 14.89 15.41
C TYR A 456 8.04 16.25 15.16
N GLY A 457 8.90 16.65 16.10
CA GLY A 457 9.69 17.88 16.00
C GLY A 457 8.87 19.16 16.18
N ASP A 458 9.47 20.29 15.81
CA ASP A 458 8.83 21.62 15.85
C ASP A 458 8.13 21.97 14.52
N ARG A 459 7.28 23.01 14.51
CA ARG A 459 6.68 23.55 13.29
C ARG A 459 7.73 24.01 12.26
N GLY A 460 7.51 23.68 10.99
CA GLY A 460 8.38 24.01 9.86
C GLY A 460 8.10 25.38 9.21
N GLU A 461 8.77 25.65 8.08
CA GLU A 461 8.47 26.81 7.21
C GLU A 461 7.35 26.53 6.19
N SER A 462 6.86 25.28 6.13
CA SER A 462 5.79 24.79 5.24
C SER A 462 4.95 23.72 5.96
N ALA A 463 3.81 23.34 5.36
CA ALA A 463 3.03 22.20 5.80
C ALA A 463 3.89 20.91 5.84
N ASN A 464 3.61 20.07 6.83
CA ASN A 464 4.21 18.75 7.01
C ASN A 464 3.13 17.67 6.83
N LEU A 465 2.88 17.27 5.57
CA LEU A 465 1.89 16.22 5.26
C LEU A 465 2.38 14.82 5.66
N GLU A 466 3.70 14.60 5.74
CA GLU A 466 4.30 13.37 6.25
C GLU A 466 4.00 13.13 7.74
N GLN A 467 3.46 14.14 8.43
CA GLN A 467 2.97 14.00 9.79
C GLN A 467 2.04 12.79 9.91
N GLU A 468 1.07 12.62 9.01
CA GLU A 468 0.03 11.58 9.06
C GLU A 468 0.56 10.14 9.24
N THR A 469 1.74 9.85 8.68
CA THR A 469 2.35 8.51 8.71
C THR A 469 3.54 8.40 9.66
N SER A 470 3.85 9.47 10.40
CA SER A 470 5.07 9.58 11.20
C SER A 470 5.15 8.60 12.38
N TRP A 471 4.01 8.08 12.84
CA TRP A 471 3.93 7.02 13.87
C TRP A 471 3.73 5.61 13.31
N GLY A 472 3.94 5.41 12.00
CA GLY A 472 4.05 4.10 11.37
C GLY A 472 2.75 3.53 10.78
N ASN A 473 1.65 4.27 10.87
CA ASN A 473 0.41 3.97 10.15
C ASN A 473 0.54 4.35 8.65
N PRO A 474 -0.15 3.63 7.76
CA PRO A 474 -0.25 4.03 6.35
C PRO A 474 -1.10 5.30 6.20
N THR A 475 -1.01 5.93 5.04
CA THR A 475 -1.92 7.01 4.63
C THR A 475 -3.37 6.54 4.76
N VAL A 476 -4.22 7.40 5.32
CA VAL A 476 -5.64 7.15 5.51
C VAL A 476 -6.34 7.18 4.16
N SER A 477 -6.82 6.01 3.76
CA SER A 477 -7.48 5.75 2.50
C SER A 477 -9.00 5.63 2.67
N LYS A 478 -9.75 5.78 1.58
CA LYS A 478 -11.22 5.69 1.64
C LYS A 478 -11.69 4.28 2.01
N ASP A 479 -11.05 3.23 1.48
CA ASP A 479 -11.36 1.82 1.78
C ASP A 479 -11.21 1.47 3.27
N LEU A 480 -10.29 2.10 3.99
CA LEU A 480 -10.21 1.98 5.46
C LEU A 480 -11.48 2.52 6.12
N ILE A 481 -11.96 3.68 5.69
CA ILE A 481 -13.17 4.31 6.24
C ILE A 481 -14.44 3.55 5.83
N ASP A 482 -14.49 3.06 4.59
CA ASP A 482 -15.53 2.14 4.12
C ASP A 482 -15.58 0.91 5.03
N TYR A 483 -14.42 0.31 5.35
CA TYR A 483 -14.33 -0.85 6.23
C TYR A 483 -14.78 -0.56 7.66
N VAL A 484 -14.50 0.64 8.20
CA VAL A 484 -15.02 1.09 9.50
C VAL A 484 -16.55 1.14 9.46
N LYS A 485 -17.14 1.72 8.41
CA LYS A 485 -18.60 1.76 8.24
C LYS A 485 -19.19 0.36 8.11
N GLU A 486 -18.62 -0.48 7.26
CA GLU A 486 -19.07 -1.86 7.00
C GLU A 486 -18.96 -2.75 8.23
N SER A 487 -17.97 -2.50 9.09
CA SER A 487 -17.81 -3.15 10.40
C SER A 487 -18.94 -2.83 11.37
N GLY A 488 -19.75 -1.80 11.10
CA GLY A 488 -20.96 -1.46 11.83
C GLY A 488 -20.85 -0.21 12.70
N PHE A 489 -19.69 0.46 12.75
CA PHE A 489 -19.53 1.73 13.46
C PHE A 489 -20.39 2.82 12.80
N ASN A 490 -21.01 3.69 13.60
CA ASN A 490 -21.74 4.86 13.07
C ASN A 490 -21.11 6.21 13.42
N THR A 491 -20.06 6.20 14.26
CA THR A 491 -19.30 7.39 14.64
C THR A 491 -17.80 7.11 14.53
N ILE A 492 -17.07 8.04 13.95
CA ILE A 492 -15.61 8.07 13.92
C ILE A 492 -15.11 9.33 14.63
N ARG A 493 -14.11 9.19 15.48
CA ARG A 493 -13.33 10.32 16.01
C ARG A 493 -12.02 10.40 15.24
N ILE A 494 -11.75 11.56 14.68
CA ILE A 494 -10.55 11.86 13.90
C ILE A 494 -9.72 12.82 14.76
N PRO A 495 -8.81 12.28 15.60
CA PRO A 495 -7.93 13.11 16.41
C PRO A 495 -6.91 13.80 15.49
N VAL A 496 -6.66 15.10 15.68
CA VAL A 496 -5.76 15.89 14.82
C VAL A 496 -4.84 16.78 15.65
N THR A 497 -3.54 16.68 15.37
CA THR A 497 -2.54 17.62 15.90
C THR A 497 -2.23 18.67 14.85
N TRP A 498 -2.42 19.93 15.21
CA TRP A 498 -2.36 21.09 14.34
C TRP A 498 -1.04 21.86 14.49
N TYR A 499 -0.44 21.90 15.68
CA TYR A 499 0.75 22.72 15.99
C TYR A 499 1.84 22.69 14.92
N ASN A 500 2.29 21.50 14.50
CA ASN A 500 3.37 21.32 13.52
C ASN A 500 3.03 21.86 12.12
N ASN A 501 1.74 22.02 11.84
CA ASN A 501 1.16 22.57 10.62
C ASN A 501 0.61 23.99 10.79
N THR A 502 1.13 24.75 11.77
CA THR A 502 0.80 26.16 11.97
C THR A 502 1.95 27.12 11.68
N TYR A 503 1.63 28.38 11.38
CA TYR A 503 2.55 29.49 11.30
C TYR A 503 1.94 30.77 11.89
N VAL A 504 2.77 31.79 12.12
CA VAL A 504 2.30 33.12 12.56
C VAL A 504 2.42 34.11 11.40
N ASP A 505 1.30 34.73 11.03
CA ASP A 505 1.27 35.70 9.94
C ASP A 505 1.94 37.04 10.32
N SER A 506 2.06 37.93 9.34
CA SER A 506 2.67 39.26 9.54
C SER A 506 1.90 40.18 10.51
N ASN A 507 0.66 39.84 10.86
CA ASN A 507 -0.15 40.56 11.83
C ASN A 507 -0.07 39.93 13.24
N GLY A 508 0.66 38.82 13.40
CA GLY A 508 0.77 38.09 14.65
C GLY A 508 -0.34 37.07 14.89
N ASN A 509 -1.15 36.74 13.88
CA ASN A 509 -2.19 35.73 14.03
C ASN A 509 -1.62 34.33 13.78
N LEU A 510 -2.02 33.37 14.62
CA LEU A 510 -1.79 31.94 14.36
C LEU A 510 -2.65 31.49 13.17
N LYS A 511 -2.05 30.77 12.24
CA LYS A 511 -2.65 30.27 11.00
C LYS A 511 -2.29 28.82 10.79
N VAL A 512 -3.16 28.05 10.14
CA VAL A 512 -2.91 26.68 9.72
C VAL A 512 -2.53 26.70 8.24
N TYR A 513 -1.58 25.87 7.80
CA TYR A 513 -1.29 25.72 6.38
C TYR A 513 -2.50 25.08 5.66
N GLU A 514 -2.88 25.65 4.51
CA GLU A 514 -4.04 25.21 3.73
C GLU A 514 -3.92 23.75 3.32
N GLU A 515 -2.72 23.29 2.99
CA GLU A 515 -2.46 21.91 2.58
C GLU A 515 -2.80 20.89 3.69
N TRP A 516 -2.61 21.26 4.96
CA TRP A 516 -2.99 20.40 6.08
C TRP A 516 -4.50 20.42 6.32
N LEU A 517 -5.14 21.60 6.23
CA LEU A 517 -6.61 21.72 6.29
C LEU A 517 -7.27 20.87 5.20
N ASP A 518 -6.79 20.97 3.95
CA ASP A 518 -7.28 20.17 2.82
C ASP A 518 -7.09 18.67 3.03
N ARG A 519 -5.98 18.26 3.66
CA ARG A 519 -5.75 16.84 3.97
C ARG A 519 -6.70 16.34 5.05
N VAL A 520 -6.85 17.07 6.15
CA VAL A 520 -7.81 16.73 7.21
C VAL A 520 -9.23 16.69 6.65
N GLN A 521 -9.61 17.69 5.84
CA GLN A 521 -10.89 17.73 5.14
C GLN A 521 -11.10 16.48 4.29
N THR A 522 -10.09 16.02 3.55
CA THR A 522 -10.20 14.80 2.72
C THR A 522 -10.62 13.59 3.57
N VAL A 523 -10.02 13.42 4.75
CA VAL A 523 -10.34 12.28 5.64
C VAL A 523 -11.71 12.44 6.30
N VAL A 524 -12.08 13.66 6.69
CA VAL A 524 -13.44 13.98 7.19
C VAL A 524 -14.48 13.68 6.11
N ASP A 525 -14.23 14.08 4.87
CA ASP A 525 -15.10 13.88 3.72
C ASP A 525 -15.33 12.39 3.43
N TYR A 526 -14.29 11.54 3.53
CA TYR A 526 -14.46 10.09 3.38
C TYR A 526 -15.49 9.52 4.36
N ALA A 527 -15.42 9.92 5.63
CA ALA A 527 -16.33 9.43 6.66
C ALA A 527 -17.76 9.95 6.48
N LEU A 528 -17.91 11.23 6.09
CA LEU A 528 -19.22 11.84 5.86
C LEU A 528 -19.90 11.27 4.62
N GLU A 529 -19.14 10.95 3.57
CA GLU A 529 -19.66 10.28 2.36
C GLU A 529 -20.30 8.93 2.71
N ASP A 530 -19.74 8.20 3.68
CA ASP A 530 -20.26 6.93 4.18
C ASP A 530 -21.39 7.10 5.24
N GLY A 531 -21.79 8.35 5.49
CA GLY A 531 -22.82 8.72 6.46
C GLY A 531 -22.45 8.34 7.89
N LEU A 532 -21.17 8.46 8.26
CA LEU A 532 -20.71 8.41 9.65
C LEU A 532 -20.89 9.79 10.28
N TYR A 533 -21.09 9.82 11.60
CA TYR A 533 -20.81 11.01 12.40
C TYR A 533 -19.30 11.13 12.60
N VAL A 534 -18.76 12.34 12.47
CA VAL A 534 -17.34 12.66 12.60
C VAL A 534 -17.14 13.59 13.78
N ILE A 535 -16.27 13.21 14.73
CA ILE A 535 -15.79 14.07 15.80
C ILE A 535 -14.37 14.52 15.43
N LEU A 536 -14.16 15.82 15.28
CA LEU A 536 -12.87 16.44 14.95
C LEU A 536 -12.39 17.28 16.13
N ASP A 537 -11.14 17.07 16.56
CA ASP A 537 -10.59 17.72 17.76
C ASP A 537 -9.32 18.57 17.50
N THR A 538 -8.73 19.06 18.59
CA THR A 538 -7.30 19.38 18.65
C THR A 538 -6.63 18.46 19.67
N HIS A 539 -5.58 17.73 19.26
CA HIS A 539 -5.11 16.56 19.99
C HIS A 539 -3.84 16.79 20.83
N HIS A 540 -2.64 16.78 20.23
CA HIS A 540 -1.37 16.98 20.93
C HIS A 540 -0.86 18.42 20.81
N GLU A 541 -1.60 19.36 21.41
CA GLU A 541 -1.34 20.81 21.30
C GLU A 541 -0.51 21.40 22.44
N GLN A 542 0.25 20.61 23.21
CA GLN A 542 0.90 21.09 24.45
C GLN A 542 1.76 22.36 24.25
N GLU A 543 2.33 22.57 23.06
CA GLU A 543 3.10 23.77 22.71
C GLU A 543 2.24 25.04 22.58
N LEU A 544 0.94 24.92 22.32
CA LEU A 544 -0.02 26.03 22.14
C LEU A 544 -1.07 26.11 23.23
N ILE A 545 -1.51 24.96 23.73
CA ILE A 545 -2.69 24.76 24.59
C ILE A 545 -2.29 23.90 25.78
N TYR A 546 -2.27 24.51 26.96
CA TYR A 546 -1.86 23.88 28.21
C TYR A 546 -2.44 24.64 29.41
N ALA A 547 -2.39 24.04 30.60
CA ALA A 547 -2.89 24.63 31.84
C ALA A 547 -1.87 24.49 32.98
N GLY A 548 -2.24 25.00 34.17
CA GLY A 548 -1.40 25.00 35.39
C GLY A 548 -0.46 26.20 35.50
N VAL A 549 -0.42 27.10 34.53
CA VAL A 549 0.57 28.20 34.46
C VAL A 549 0.08 29.52 35.04
N SER A 550 0.91 30.56 35.04
CA SER A 550 0.51 31.88 35.57
C SER A 550 -0.62 32.51 34.75
N ASP A 551 -1.41 33.42 35.35
CA ASP A 551 -2.50 34.10 34.62
C ASP A 551 -1.97 34.88 33.41
N GLU A 552 -0.80 35.52 33.51
CA GLU A 552 -0.17 36.25 32.40
C GLU A 552 0.19 35.32 31.23
N GLU A 553 0.64 34.10 31.53
CA GLU A 553 0.97 33.11 30.51
C GLU A 553 -0.29 32.52 29.86
N MET A 554 -1.33 32.25 30.65
CA MET A 554 -2.62 31.75 30.16
C MET A 554 -3.28 32.70 29.17
N GLU A 555 -3.11 34.01 29.26
CA GLU A 555 -3.67 34.94 28.27
C GLU A 555 -3.14 34.66 26.85
N ASN A 556 -1.89 34.21 26.71
CA ASN A 556 -1.36 33.79 25.41
C ASN A 556 -1.97 32.46 24.95
N VAL A 557 -2.14 31.50 25.88
CA VAL A 557 -2.79 30.21 25.60
C VAL A 557 -4.23 30.41 25.13
N TYR A 558 -4.99 31.26 25.81
CA TYR A 558 -6.35 31.65 25.43
C TYR A 558 -6.42 32.28 24.04
N ALA A 559 -5.48 33.17 23.71
CA ALA A 559 -5.40 33.77 22.39
C ALA A 559 -5.08 32.74 21.30
N ASN A 560 -4.11 31.85 21.55
CA ASN A 560 -3.76 30.77 20.62
C ASN A 560 -4.95 29.84 20.35
N ALA A 561 -5.64 29.43 21.41
CA ALA A 561 -6.82 28.57 21.32
C ALA A 561 -7.93 29.20 20.48
N ALA A 562 -8.23 30.50 20.68
CA ALA A 562 -9.22 31.23 19.89
C ALA A 562 -8.81 31.35 18.41
N MET A 563 -7.53 31.63 18.13
CA MET A 563 -7.04 31.74 16.75
C MET A 563 -7.08 30.40 16.02
N LEU A 564 -6.64 29.32 16.66
CA LEU A 564 -6.65 27.97 16.07
C LEU A 564 -8.08 27.53 15.74
N TRP A 565 -8.98 27.59 16.73
CA TRP A 565 -10.37 27.19 16.52
C TRP A 565 -11.12 28.08 15.54
N SER A 566 -10.77 29.37 15.42
CA SER A 566 -11.31 30.22 14.37
C SER A 566 -10.93 29.73 12.97
N GLU A 567 -9.69 29.29 12.74
CA GLU A 567 -9.28 28.74 11.43
C GLU A 567 -10.04 27.45 11.10
N ILE A 568 -10.05 26.50 12.04
CA ILE A 568 -10.70 25.19 11.88
C ILE A 568 -12.21 25.38 11.65
N ALA A 569 -12.89 26.12 12.54
CA ALA A 569 -14.33 26.30 12.45
C ALA A 569 -14.74 27.05 11.17
N ASN A 570 -13.97 28.02 10.69
CA ASN A 570 -14.28 28.69 9.42
C ASN A 570 -14.09 27.76 8.20
N HIS A 571 -13.08 26.88 8.22
CA HIS A 571 -12.84 25.93 7.13
C HIS A 571 -13.99 24.91 7.00
N PHE A 572 -14.50 24.42 8.13
CA PHE A 572 -15.58 23.43 8.21
C PHE A 572 -16.97 24.03 8.45
N LYS A 573 -17.13 25.33 8.22
CA LYS A 573 -18.32 26.10 8.62
C LYS A 573 -19.64 25.62 8.03
N ASP A 574 -19.60 25.15 6.79
CA ASP A 574 -20.79 24.83 6.00
C ASP A 574 -21.24 23.37 6.14
N TYR A 575 -20.50 22.53 6.87
CA TYR A 575 -20.86 21.12 7.10
C TYR A 575 -22.11 20.99 7.99
N ASP A 576 -22.91 19.96 7.78
CA ASP A 576 -24.12 19.66 8.55
C ASP A 576 -23.82 19.09 9.96
N GLU A 577 -24.84 18.56 10.64
CA GLU A 577 -24.78 18.04 12.00
C GLU A 577 -23.94 16.77 12.16
N HIS A 578 -23.55 16.11 11.07
CA HIS A 578 -22.70 14.92 11.14
C HIS A 578 -21.27 15.25 11.56
N LEU A 579 -20.83 16.50 11.38
CA LEU A 579 -19.54 16.97 11.87
C LEU A 579 -19.70 17.64 13.25
N ILE A 580 -19.07 17.06 14.26
CA ILE A 580 -18.98 17.53 15.64
C ILE A 580 -17.57 18.04 15.91
N PHE A 581 -17.44 19.13 16.66
CA PHE A 581 -16.14 19.60 17.14
C PHE A 581 -15.93 19.25 18.60
N GLU A 582 -14.77 18.70 18.94
CA GLU A 582 -14.31 18.46 20.31
C GLU A 582 -13.20 19.45 20.65
N SER A 583 -13.33 20.20 21.74
CA SER A 583 -12.47 21.37 21.95
C SER A 583 -10.98 21.04 22.06
N TYR A 584 -10.61 20.11 22.94
CA TYR A 584 -9.21 19.79 23.26
C TYR A 584 -9.13 18.36 23.79
N ASN A 585 -8.02 17.70 23.51
CA ASN A 585 -7.67 16.42 24.11
C ASN A 585 -6.73 16.63 25.32
N GLU A 586 -7.07 16.06 26.47
CA GLU A 586 -6.22 15.85 27.64
C GLU A 586 -5.31 17.04 28.01
N VAL A 587 -5.87 18.25 28.11
CA VAL A 587 -5.08 19.49 28.35
C VAL A 587 -4.14 19.33 29.54
N ASP A 588 -2.82 19.31 29.27
CA ASP A 588 -1.80 19.01 30.28
C ASP A 588 -1.77 20.06 31.40
N ASN A 589 -1.49 19.59 32.61
CA ASN A 589 -1.25 20.41 33.78
C ASN A 589 0.26 20.53 34.05
N LEU A 590 0.87 21.62 33.57
CA LEU A 590 2.31 21.86 33.76
C LEU A 590 2.72 22.09 35.23
N GLU A 591 1.77 22.36 36.14
CA GLU A 591 2.05 22.57 37.57
C GLU A 591 2.26 21.25 38.32
N GLN A 592 1.46 20.22 38.02
CA GLN A 592 1.42 18.95 38.76
C GLN A 592 1.67 17.71 37.87
N SER A 593 1.95 17.90 36.58
CA SER A 593 2.29 16.88 35.56
C SER A 593 1.33 15.69 35.56
N TRP A 594 0.33 15.70 34.68
CA TRP A 594 -0.69 14.66 34.58
C TRP A 594 -1.50 14.39 35.86
N ASN A 595 -1.46 15.30 36.83
CA ASN A 595 -2.26 15.22 38.05
C ASN A 595 -3.21 16.41 38.14
N TYR A 596 -4.33 16.21 38.84
CA TYR A 596 -5.30 17.26 39.11
C TYR A 596 -4.71 18.45 39.89
N SER A 597 -5.07 19.68 39.48
CA SER A 597 -5.04 20.85 40.36
C SER A 597 -6.26 21.74 40.09
N ALA A 598 -6.82 22.35 41.14
CA ALA A 598 -8.00 23.22 41.03
C ALA A 598 -7.73 24.44 40.12
N LYS A 599 -6.48 24.92 40.09
CA LYS A 599 -6.05 26.02 39.22
C LYS A 599 -6.09 25.62 37.75
N ALA A 600 -5.51 24.47 37.40
CA ALA A 600 -5.53 23.97 36.04
C ALA A 600 -6.97 23.68 35.58
N ALA A 601 -7.81 23.10 36.44
CA ALA A 601 -9.22 22.86 36.13
C ALA A 601 -9.98 24.18 35.83
N GLN A 602 -9.73 25.23 36.61
CA GLN A 602 -10.31 26.56 36.34
C GLN A 602 -9.85 27.15 34.99
N GLN A 603 -8.57 26.96 34.64
CA GLN A 603 -8.01 27.42 33.38
C GLN A 603 -8.59 26.66 32.18
N VAL A 604 -8.78 25.34 32.29
CA VAL A 604 -9.47 24.52 31.27
C VAL A 604 -10.93 24.92 31.12
N ASN A 605 -11.67 25.17 32.21
CA ASN A 605 -13.03 25.69 32.11
C ASN A 605 -13.11 27.00 31.31
N LYS A 606 -12.09 27.88 31.43
CA LYS A 606 -12.02 29.12 30.66
C LYS A 606 -11.66 28.87 29.19
N LEU A 607 -10.75 27.93 28.91
CA LEU A 607 -10.47 27.46 27.54
C LEU A 607 -11.74 26.93 26.87
N ASN A 608 -12.50 26.08 27.55
CA ASN A 608 -13.75 25.51 27.06
C ASN A 608 -14.78 26.60 26.69
N GLN A 609 -14.91 27.65 27.51
CA GLN A 609 -15.76 28.79 27.16
C GLN A 609 -15.26 29.53 25.92
N ILE A 610 -13.95 29.77 25.81
CA ILE A 610 -13.36 30.44 24.64
C ILE A 610 -13.61 29.64 23.37
N PHE A 611 -13.50 28.31 23.43
CA PHE A 611 -13.82 27.44 22.31
C PHE A 611 -15.28 27.60 21.87
N VAL A 612 -16.24 27.47 22.79
CA VAL A 612 -17.67 27.62 22.47
C VAL A 612 -17.95 28.99 21.86
N ASP A 613 -17.49 30.07 22.50
CA ASP A 613 -17.66 31.44 22.01
C ASP A 613 -17.08 31.58 20.58
N THR A 614 -15.85 31.13 20.38
CA THR A 614 -15.13 31.23 19.10
C THR A 614 -15.87 30.50 17.98
N VAL A 615 -16.29 29.25 18.22
CA VAL A 615 -16.99 28.45 17.21
C VAL A 615 -18.33 29.10 16.86
N ARG A 616 -19.12 29.51 17.84
CA ARG A 616 -20.42 30.17 17.61
C ARG A 616 -20.29 31.48 16.86
N GLU A 617 -19.24 32.28 17.15
CA GLU A 617 -18.97 33.55 16.48
C GLU A 617 -18.66 33.42 14.97
N THR A 618 -18.17 32.26 14.51
CA THR A 618 -17.90 32.04 13.08
C THR A 618 -19.17 32.04 12.22
N GLY A 619 -20.36 31.81 12.80
CA GLY A 619 -21.64 31.81 12.09
C GLY A 619 -21.87 30.57 11.22
N GLY A 620 -22.87 30.60 10.34
CA GLY A 620 -23.21 29.42 9.50
C GLY A 620 -23.75 28.26 10.34
N ASN A 621 -23.47 27.01 9.93
CA ASN A 621 -23.93 25.83 10.68
C ASN A 621 -23.24 25.70 12.05
N ASN A 622 -22.09 26.34 12.24
CA ASN A 622 -21.41 26.40 13.54
C ASN A 622 -22.24 27.10 14.63
N THR A 623 -23.28 27.87 14.28
CA THR A 623 -24.20 28.43 15.29
C THR A 623 -25.02 27.36 16.01
N ASP A 624 -25.26 26.20 15.38
CA ASP A 624 -26.06 25.10 15.92
C ASP A 624 -25.27 23.78 16.01
N ARG A 625 -23.99 23.73 15.59
CA ARG A 625 -23.15 22.52 15.60
C ARG A 625 -23.02 21.93 17.01
N LEU A 626 -23.00 20.61 17.10
CA LEU A 626 -22.68 19.89 18.34
C LEU A 626 -21.22 20.11 18.75
N LEU A 627 -20.98 20.35 20.03
CA LEU A 627 -19.66 20.61 20.60
C LEU A 627 -19.38 19.66 21.77
N MET A 628 -18.24 18.99 21.75
CA MET A 628 -17.73 18.16 22.85
C MET A 628 -16.71 18.94 23.67
N ILE A 629 -16.84 18.87 24.99
CA ILE A 629 -16.10 19.67 25.96
C ILE A 629 -15.49 18.75 27.03
N PRO A 630 -14.16 18.77 27.24
CA PRO A 630 -13.49 17.89 28.17
C PRO A 630 -13.47 18.46 29.60
N THR A 631 -13.29 17.59 30.58
CA THR A 631 -12.72 17.99 31.87
C THR A 631 -11.22 18.24 31.76
N LEU A 632 -10.56 18.72 32.83
CA LEU A 632 -9.08 18.73 32.86
C LEU A 632 -8.55 17.30 32.65
N LEU A 633 -7.57 17.13 31.75
CA LEU A 633 -6.97 15.83 31.37
C LEU A 633 -8.00 14.77 30.92
N ASP A 634 -9.21 15.18 30.49
CA ASP A 634 -10.32 14.27 30.23
C ASP A 634 -10.64 13.32 31.40
N GLY A 635 -10.25 13.72 32.61
CA GLY A 635 -10.37 12.88 33.80
C GLY A 635 -11.81 12.55 34.19
N ALA A 636 -12.12 11.26 34.26
CA ALA A 636 -13.42 10.76 34.71
C ALA A 636 -13.56 10.62 36.24
N GLU A 637 -12.51 10.95 37.02
CA GLU A 637 -12.58 10.86 38.49
C GLU A 637 -13.33 12.04 39.12
N THR A 638 -13.86 11.85 40.34
CA THR A 638 -14.71 12.81 41.05
C THR A 638 -14.12 14.22 41.15
N ASN A 639 -12.83 14.38 41.42
CA ASN A 639 -12.17 15.69 41.53
C ASN A 639 -12.18 16.48 40.21
N TYR A 640 -12.01 15.81 39.07
CA TYR A 640 -12.11 16.43 37.76
C TYR A 640 -13.56 16.80 37.46
N LEU A 641 -14.49 15.85 37.65
CA LEU A 641 -15.91 16.04 37.40
C LEU A 641 -16.54 17.12 38.29
N GLU A 642 -16.21 17.19 39.58
CA GLU A 642 -16.72 18.23 40.49
C GLU A 642 -16.24 19.64 40.12
N SER A 643 -15.07 19.74 39.48
CA SER A 643 -14.43 21.00 39.11
C SER A 643 -14.82 21.50 37.73
N PHE A 644 -15.48 20.65 36.94
CA PHE A 644 -16.01 21.01 35.64
C PHE A 644 -17.10 22.08 35.74
N VAL A 645 -17.05 23.04 34.83
CA VAL A 645 -18.08 24.07 34.68
C VAL A 645 -18.59 24.03 33.24
N VAL A 646 -19.91 23.81 33.10
CA VAL A 646 -20.59 23.83 31.80
C VAL A 646 -20.42 25.22 31.17
N PRO A 647 -19.85 25.34 29.96
CA PRO A 647 -19.79 26.60 29.24
C PRO A 647 -21.19 27.19 28.99
N GLU A 648 -21.30 28.51 29.01
CA GLU A 648 -22.49 29.18 28.48
C GLU A 648 -22.51 29.01 26.95
N ASP A 649 -23.61 28.51 26.40
CA ASP A 649 -23.81 28.37 24.96
C ASP A 649 -25.01 29.23 24.51
N SER A 650 -24.87 29.82 23.33
CA SER A 650 -25.94 30.51 22.63
C SER A 650 -26.95 29.56 21.98
N ALA A 651 -26.56 28.30 21.76
CA ALA A 651 -27.41 27.23 21.25
C ALA A 651 -27.96 26.34 22.38
N GLU A 652 -29.14 25.76 22.17
CA GLU A 652 -29.82 24.92 23.18
C GLU A 652 -29.53 23.42 22.92
N ASP A 653 -29.13 22.69 23.98
CA ASP A 653 -28.83 21.24 23.93
C ASP A 653 -27.85 20.89 22.79
N ARG A 654 -26.69 21.56 22.77
CA ARG A 654 -25.61 21.35 21.78
C ARG A 654 -24.25 21.00 22.39
N LEU A 655 -24.15 20.92 23.71
CA LEU A 655 -22.91 20.57 24.40
C LEU A 655 -22.93 19.10 24.86
N ILE A 656 -21.79 18.44 24.75
CA ILE A 656 -21.55 17.07 25.20
C ILE A 656 -20.32 17.11 26.11
N LEU A 657 -20.38 16.45 27.27
CA LEU A 657 -19.21 16.29 28.13
C LEU A 657 -18.40 15.08 27.66
N THR A 658 -17.10 15.25 27.42
CA THR A 658 -16.18 14.14 27.11
C THR A 658 -15.22 13.86 28.26
N VAL A 659 -14.92 12.57 28.47
CA VAL A 659 -13.93 12.05 29.41
C VAL A 659 -13.25 10.82 28.80
N HIS A 660 -12.05 10.47 29.25
CA HIS A 660 -11.31 9.30 28.80
C HIS A 660 -11.13 8.31 29.96
N ASP A 661 -11.25 7.01 29.66
CA ASP A 661 -11.04 5.96 30.65
C ASP A 661 -10.54 4.65 30.00
N TYR A 662 -9.29 4.32 30.28
CA TYR A 662 -8.64 3.07 29.86
C TYR A 662 -8.65 2.04 31.01
N SER A 663 -9.81 1.84 31.64
CA SER A 663 -9.98 0.83 32.68
C SER A 663 -9.67 -0.57 32.14
N THR A 664 -9.08 -1.41 33.00
CA THR A 664 -8.83 -2.83 32.70
C THR A 664 -9.85 -3.76 33.35
N VAL A 665 -10.89 -3.20 33.99
CA VAL A 665 -11.94 -3.95 34.68
C VAL A 665 -12.94 -4.48 33.64
N TYR A 666 -12.97 -5.80 33.47
CA TYR A 666 -13.89 -6.49 32.55
C TYR A 666 -15.04 -7.23 33.27
N THR A 667 -15.11 -7.11 34.60
CA THR A 667 -16.17 -7.66 35.45
C THR A 667 -17.30 -6.64 35.67
N ASP A 668 -18.33 -7.05 36.42
CA ASP A 668 -19.47 -6.22 36.81
C ASP A 668 -19.12 -5.06 37.76
N GLU A 669 -17.89 -5.02 38.27
CA GLU A 669 -17.39 -3.95 39.14
C GLU A 669 -17.27 -2.60 38.43
N ILE A 670 -17.21 -2.59 37.10
CA ILE A 670 -17.17 -1.36 36.31
C ILE A 670 -18.49 -0.57 36.38
N ASP A 671 -19.62 -1.21 36.73
CA ASP A 671 -20.95 -0.58 36.79
C ASP A 671 -20.96 0.69 37.68
N SER A 672 -20.29 0.64 38.84
CA SER A 672 -20.24 1.78 39.76
C SER A 672 -19.52 3.01 39.19
N PHE A 673 -18.57 2.79 38.27
CA PHE A 673 -17.91 3.89 37.55
C PHE A 673 -18.90 4.61 36.63
N PHE A 674 -19.68 3.84 35.85
CA PHE A 674 -20.70 4.41 34.95
C PHE A 674 -21.87 5.03 35.72
N ALA A 675 -22.30 4.45 36.84
CA ALA A 675 -23.31 5.03 37.72
C ALA A 675 -22.88 6.41 38.24
N ASN A 676 -21.60 6.58 38.61
CA ASN A 676 -21.07 7.87 39.00
C ASN A 676 -21.10 8.88 37.83
N LEU A 677 -20.69 8.48 36.62
CA LEU A 677 -20.80 9.35 35.44
C LEU A 677 -22.25 9.74 35.13
N GLU A 678 -23.21 8.83 35.28
CA GLU A 678 -24.65 9.12 35.11
C GLU A 678 -25.13 10.20 36.09
N GLU A 679 -24.66 10.18 37.35
CA GLU A 679 -24.96 11.23 38.32
C GLU A 679 -24.45 12.61 37.87
N TYR A 680 -23.26 12.67 37.28
CA TYR A 680 -22.70 13.91 36.74
C TYR A 680 -23.38 14.37 35.46
N SER A 681 -23.78 13.45 34.58
CA SER A 681 -24.61 13.75 33.41
C SER A 681 -25.90 14.44 33.85
N LYS A 682 -26.60 13.90 34.86
CA LYS A 682 -27.81 14.51 35.43
C LYS A 682 -27.53 15.84 36.13
N LYS A 683 -26.40 15.96 36.84
CA LYS A 683 -26.02 17.19 37.55
C LYS A 683 -25.79 18.35 36.59
N TYR A 684 -25.15 18.08 35.45
CA TYR A 684 -24.81 19.10 34.46
C TYR A 684 -25.84 19.26 33.35
N GLU A 685 -26.83 18.37 33.29
CA GLU A 685 -27.82 18.31 32.20
C GLU A 685 -27.13 18.18 30.82
N LEU A 686 -26.02 17.43 30.78
CA LEU A 686 -25.26 17.14 29.55
C LEU A 686 -25.18 15.62 29.34
N PRO A 687 -25.34 15.12 28.11
CA PRO A 687 -24.95 13.74 27.81
C PRO A 687 -23.43 13.59 27.88
N ILE A 688 -22.96 12.37 28.16
CA ILE A 688 -21.53 12.06 28.28
C ILE A 688 -21.13 11.07 27.19
N ILE A 689 -20.01 11.35 26.53
CA ILE A 689 -19.28 10.41 25.69
C ILE A 689 -17.94 10.11 26.37
N ILE A 690 -17.57 8.83 26.41
CA ILE A 690 -16.20 8.42 26.69
C ILE A 690 -15.44 8.46 25.36
N GLY A 691 -14.71 9.54 25.12
CA GLY A 691 -14.04 9.84 23.84
C GLY A 691 -12.93 8.85 23.50
N GLU A 692 -12.36 8.23 24.53
CA GLU A 692 -11.35 7.19 24.40
C GLU A 692 -11.48 6.13 25.49
N PHE A 693 -11.51 4.88 25.06
CA PHE A 693 -11.30 3.70 25.89
C PHE A 693 -10.67 2.59 25.04
N GLY A 694 -10.09 1.59 25.68
CA GLY A 694 -9.60 0.42 24.96
C GLY A 694 -8.85 -0.55 25.86
N SER A 695 -8.45 -1.68 25.29
CA SER A 695 -7.58 -2.63 25.96
C SER A 695 -6.36 -2.94 25.08
N SER A 696 -5.16 -2.82 25.64
CA SER A 696 -3.91 -3.07 24.90
C SER A 696 -3.60 -4.56 24.84
N ASN A 697 -3.24 -5.06 23.66
CA ASN A 697 -2.72 -6.42 23.47
C ASN A 697 -1.43 -6.70 24.26
N LYS A 698 -0.66 -5.65 24.64
CA LYS A 698 0.62 -5.80 25.35
C LYS A 698 0.44 -5.97 26.85
N SER A 699 -0.53 -5.26 27.43
CA SER A 699 -0.63 -5.08 28.88
C SER A 699 -1.94 -5.57 29.49
N PHE A 700 -3.01 -5.71 28.70
CA PHE A 700 -4.29 -6.23 29.20
C PHE A 700 -4.17 -7.71 29.57
N LYS A 701 -4.78 -8.12 30.69
CA LYS A 701 -4.73 -9.48 31.20
C LYS A 701 -6.11 -9.96 31.68
N PRO A 702 -6.56 -11.16 31.27
CA PRO A 702 -5.96 -12.02 30.25
C PRO A 702 -6.16 -11.44 28.84
N VAL A 703 -5.17 -11.58 27.96
CA VAL A 703 -5.22 -10.97 26.61
C VAL A 703 -6.36 -11.53 25.76
N GLU A 704 -6.76 -12.77 26.04
CA GLU A 704 -7.87 -13.48 25.41
C GLU A 704 -9.24 -12.90 25.77
N TYR A 705 -9.35 -12.06 26.81
CA TYR A 705 -10.62 -11.47 27.25
C TYR A 705 -10.81 -10.03 26.79
N ARG A 706 -10.02 -9.55 25.83
CA ARG A 706 -10.19 -8.18 25.29
C ARG A 706 -11.55 -7.97 24.63
N ASP A 707 -12.11 -9.00 24.00
CA ASP A 707 -13.47 -9.01 23.44
C ASP A 707 -14.53 -8.97 24.55
N ILE A 708 -14.39 -9.77 25.61
CA ILE A 708 -15.26 -9.75 26.79
C ILE A 708 -15.23 -8.38 27.45
N HIS A 709 -14.04 -7.80 27.63
CA HIS A 709 -13.87 -6.46 28.15
C HIS A 709 -14.58 -5.43 27.29
N ALA A 710 -14.36 -5.45 25.98
CA ALA A 710 -14.99 -4.53 25.03
C ALA A 710 -16.53 -4.60 25.09
N ALA A 711 -17.11 -5.80 25.02
CA ALA A 711 -18.55 -6.01 25.13
C ALA A 711 -19.11 -5.53 26.46
N ASN A 712 -18.45 -5.89 27.57
CA ASN A 712 -18.91 -5.54 28.92
C ASN A 712 -18.83 -4.03 29.17
N TYR A 713 -17.75 -3.39 28.77
CA TYR A 713 -17.55 -1.95 28.94
C TYR A 713 -18.64 -1.15 28.22
N VAL A 714 -18.85 -1.43 26.93
CA VAL A 714 -19.86 -0.74 26.12
C VAL A 714 -21.28 -1.04 26.61
N ALA A 715 -21.57 -2.27 27.04
CA ALA A 715 -22.90 -2.62 27.54
C ALA A 715 -23.24 -1.89 28.85
N ASN A 716 -22.30 -1.84 29.80
CA ASN A 716 -22.52 -1.12 31.06
C ASN A 716 -22.62 0.38 30.82
N ALA A 717 -21.74 0.98 29.99
CA ALA A 717 -21.86 2.39 29.61
C ALA A 717 -23.26 2.70 29.03
N ALA A 718 -23.72 1.89 28.08
CA ALA A 718 -25.03 2.07 27.44
C ALA A 718 -26.20 1.96 28.43
N ASN A 719 -26.12 1.09 29.45
CA ASN A 719 -27.14 0.98 30.50
C ASN A 719 -27.29 2.27 31.33
N HIS A 720 -26.25 3.10 31.37
CA HIS A 720 -26.23 4.40 32.03
C HIS A 720 -26.42 5.57 31.07
N GLY A 721 -26.77 5.32 29.80
CA GLY A 721 -26.97 6.35 28.78
C GLY A 721 -25.66 6.99 28.28
N ILE A 722 -24.51 6.34 28.54
CA ILE A 722 -23.19 6.80 28.14
C ILE A 722 -22.77 6.04 26.87
N LYS A 723 -22.06 6.73 25.98
CA LYS A 723 -21.51 6.15 24.75
C LYS A 723 -20.00 6.19 24.77
N CYS A 724 -19.37 5.28 24.03
CA CYS A 724 -17.92 5.10 24.07
C CYS A 724 -17.35 5.11 22.66
N ILE A 725 -16.10 5.51 22.52
CA ILE A 725 -15.36 5.49 21.25
C ILE A 725 -14.05 4.75 21.47
N TYR A 726 -13.86 3.62 20.80
CA TYR A 726 -12.72 2.75 21.00
C TYR A 726 -11.46 3.37 20.40
N TRP A 727 -10.36 3.42 21.15
CA TRP A 727 -9.06 3.88 20.66
C TRP A 727 -8.38 2.80 19.81
N ASP A 728 -8.31 3.02 18.51
CA ASP A 728 -7.54 2.19 17.59
C ASP A 728 -6.33 3.00 17.10
N ASN A 729 -5.12 2.54 17.44
CA ASN A 729 -3.88 3.23 17.05
C ASN A 729 -3.20 2.61 15.81
N GLY A 730 -3.86 1.68 15.13
CA GLY A 730 -3.35 0.90 13.99
C GLY A 730 -2.20 -0.08 14.31
N SER A 731 -1.75 -0.16 15.56
CA SER A 731 -0.79 -1.17 16.01
C SER A 731 -1.49 -2.43 16.51
N MET A 732 -1.50 -3.51 15.70
CA MET A 732 -2.10 -4.81 16.07
C MET A 732 -1.44 -5.48 17.29
N ASN A 733 -0.23 -5.05 17.63
CA ASN A 733 0.45 -5.47 18.85
C ASN A 733 0.01 -4.68 20.08
N ASP A 734 -0.92 -3.73 19.97
CA ASP A 734 -1.33 -2.81 21.03
C ASP A 734 -2.86 -2.63 21.07
N TYR A 735 -3.41 -1.42 20.89
CA TYR A 735 -4.84 -1.16 21.00
C TYR A 735 -5.63 -1.51 19.73
N ALA A 736 -5.00 -1.53 18.55
CA ALA A 736 -5.71 -1.67 17.29
C ALA A 736 -6.58 -2.92 17.19
N ILE A 737 -7.70 -2.74 16.50
CA ILE A 737 -8.65 -3.79 16.13
C ILE A 737 -8.81 -3.89 14.62
N ILE A 738 -8.54 -2.82 13.87
CA ILE A 738 -8.49 -2.83 12.41
C ILE A 738 -7.03 -2.83 11.95
N ASN A 739 -6.67 -3.83 11.14
CA ASN A 739 -5.35 -3.86 10.51
C ASN A 739 -5.38 -3.00 9.24
N ARG A 740 -4.87 -1.77 9.36
CA ARG A 740 -4.89 -0.76 8.30
C ARG A 740 -4.00 -1.10 7.09
N LYS A 741 -3.18 -2.17 7.15
CA LYS A 741 -2.34 -2.62 6.03
C LYS A 741 -2.91 -3.84 5.30
N ASP A 742 -3.74 -4.60 6.00
CA ASP A 742 -4.40 -5.81 5.54
C ASP A 742 -5.72 -5.94 6.32
N LEU A 743 -6.78 -5.37 5.75
CA LEU A 743 -8.09 -5.31 6.40
C LEU A 743 -8.65 -6.70 6.74
N GLU A 744 -8.26 -7.74 5.99
CA GLU A 744 -8.70 -9.13 6.25
C GLU A 744 -8.15 -9.68 7.57
N SER A 745 -6.98 -9.21 8.01
CA SER A 745 -6.32 -9.62 9.26
C SER A 745 -6.76 -8.80 10.48
N SER A 746 -7.91 -8.13 10.42
CA SER A 746 -8.50 -7.37 11.53
C SER A 746 -9.08 -8.25 12.64
N ARG A 747 -9.17 -7.72 13.87
CA ARG A 747 -9.76 -8.36 15.06
C ARG A 747 -11.27 -8.30 15.05
N THR A 748 -11.86 -9.07 14.13
CA THR A 748 -13.31 -9.18 13.96
C THR A 748 -14.04 -9.67 15.21
N ASP A 749 -13.37 -10.44 16.08
CA ASP A 749 -13.85 -10.84 17.40
C ASP A 749 -14.15 -9.65 18.33
N ILE A 750 -13.22 -8.70 18.43
CA ILE A 750 -13.38 -7.51 19.26
C ILE A 750 -14.36 -6.53 18.60
N ILE A 751 -14.32 -6.37 17.27
CA ILE A 751 -15.28 -5.55 16.52
C ILE A 751 -16.72 -6.04 16.76
N GLU A 752 -16.97 -7.34 16.62
CA GLU A 752 -18.30 -7.92 16.86
C GLU A 752 -18.76 -7.70 18.30
N ALA A 753 -17.86 -7.83 19.27
CA ALA A 753 -18.13 -7.59 20.69
C ALA A 753 -18.48 -6.12 20.99
N LEU A 754 -17.85 -5.16 20.31
CA LEU A 754 -18.14 -3.73 20.41
C LEU A 754 -19.53 -3.39 19.83
N ILE A 755 -19.84 -3.95 18.65
CA ILE A 755 -21.09 -3.66 17.94
C ILE A 755 -22.29 -4.35 18.58
N ASN A 756 -22.10 -5.55 19.16
CA ASN A 756 -23.14 -6.32 19.84
C ASN A 756 -22.79 -6.52 21.33
N PRO A 757 -22.74 -5.44 22.12
CA PRO A 757 -22.21 -5.48 23.46
C PRO A 757 -23.13 -6.25 24.41
N SER A 758 -22.53 -6.91 25.41
CA SER A 758 -23.25 -7.66 26.43
C SER A 758 -22.55 -7.57 27.78
N VAL A 759 -23.34 -7.51 28.86
CA VAL A 759 -22.80 -7.47 30.22
C VAL A 759 -22.20 -8.83 30.57
N TYR A 760 -21.00 -8.81 31.13
CA TYR A 760 -20.29 -9.96 31.67
C TYR A 760 -20.32 -9.92 33.21
N MET A 761 -20.72 -11.05 33.80
CA MET A 761 -20.75 -11.24 35.25
C MET A 761 -19.74 -12.33 35.61
N ALA A 762 -18.81 -12.05 36.52
CA ALA A 762 -17.87 -13.08 36.97
C ALA A 762 -18.60 -14.19 37.74
N THR A 763 -18.53 -15.43 37.26
CA THR A 763 -19.27 -16.57 37.85
C THR A 763 -18.55 -17.20 39.05
N ASN A 764 -17.24 -17.03 39.16
CA ASN A 764 -16.41 -17.51 40.27
C ASN A 764 -15.74 -16.34 41.01
N SER A 765 -16.58 -15.45 41.54
CA SER A 765 -16.16 -14.28 42.32
C SER A 765 -16.77 -14.31 43.73
N TYR A 766 -16.05 -13.76 44.70
CA TYR A 766 -16.59 -13.48 46.03
C TYR A 766 -15.99 -12.20 46.61
N CYS A 767 -16.81 -11.53 47.42
CA CYS A 767 -16.50 -10.24 48.02
C CYS A 767 -16.07 -10.41 49.48
N LEU A 768 -14.99 -9.73 49.85
CA LEU A 768 -14.47 -9.63 51.22
C LEU A 768 -14.80 -8.23 51.75
N ASP A 769 -15.82 -8.17 52.59
CA ASP A 769 -16.45 -6.92 53.05
C ASP A 769 -16.46 -6.79 54.58
N SER A 770 -15.66 -7.59 55.29
CA SER A 770 -15.56 -7.58 56.75
C SER A 770 -14.13 -7.69 57.23
N MET A 771 -13.80 -7.02 58.34
CA MET A 771 -12.50 -7.14 59.01
C MET A 771 -12.21 -8.57 59.48
N GLU A 772 -13.22 -9.45 59.57
CA GLU A 772 -13.02 -10.90 59.85
C GLU A 772 -12.32 -11.64 58.69
N ASN A 773 -12.37 -11.11 57.46
CA ASN A 773 -11.68 -11.66 56.30
C ASN A 773 -10.17 -11.32 56.27
N PHE A 774 -9.72 -10.45 57.17
CA PHE A 774 -8.38 -9.89 57.16
C PHE A 774 -7.65 -10.03 58.49
N LEU A 775 -6.33 -10.13 58.41
CA LEU A 775 -5.40 -10.01 59.52
C LEU A 775 -4.89 -8.57 59.62
N TRP A 776 -4.77 -8.05 60.85
CA TRP A 776 -4.10 -6.78 61.14
C TRP A 776 -2.57 -6.96 61.14
N MET A 777 -2.01 -7.22 59.96
CA MET A 777 -0.60 -7.56 59.74
C MET A 777 -0.17 -7.02 58.39
N ARG A 778 1.14 -6.94 58.15
CA ARG A 778 1.71 -6.68 56.82
C ARG A 778 2.44 -7.91 56.28
N LEU A 779 2.65 -7.93 54.98
CA LEU A 779 3.54 -8.89 54.33
C LEU A 779 4.97 -8.36 54.33
N ASN A 780 5.94 -9.23 54.64
CA ASN A 780 7.32 -8.96 54.30
C ASN A 780 7.45 -9.00 52.77
N GLN A 781 7.78 -7.86 52.15
CA GLN A 781 7.82 -7.70 50.70
C GLN A 781 8.80 -8.64 49.99
N THR A 782 9.78 -9.19 50.71
CA THR A 782 10.77 -10.13 50.16
C THR A 782 10.46 -11.58 50.53
N THR A 783 10.13 -11.86 51.79
CA THR A 783 9.98 -13.25 52.28
C THR A 783 8.55 -13.77 52.24
N GLY A 784 7.55 -12.89 52.05
CA GLY A 784 6.13 -13.22 52.12
C GLY A 784 5.64 -13.55 53.54
N GLU A 785 6.49 -13.48 54.56
CA GLU A 785 6.10 -13.77 55.94
C GLU A 785 5.15 -12.69 56.49
N LEU A 786 4.21 -13.10 57.35
CA LEU A 786 3.40 -12.14 58.10
C LEU A 786 4.24 -11.46 59.18
N VAL A 787 4.21 -10.14 59.17
CA VAL A 787 4.89 -9.31 60.16
C VAL A 787 3.87 -8.41 60.83
N GLU A 788 4.03 -8.16 62.12
CA GLU A 788 3.21 -7.18 62.84
C GLU A 788 3.41 -5.79 62.21
N ASP A 789 2.30 -5.14 61.83
CA ASP A 789 2.32 -3.76 61.36
C ASP A 789 1.99 -2.81 62.51
N LYS A 790 3.04 -2.23 63.08
CA LYS A 790 2.94 -1.39 64.28
C LYS A 790 2.57 0.07 64.00
N TYR A 791 2.54 0.50 62.73
CA TYR A 791 2.56 1.94 62.43
C TYR A 791 1.68 2.39 61.27
N TRP A 792 1.47 1.59 60.21
CA TRP A 792 0.78 2.06 59.01
C TRP A 792 -0.67 1.57 58.89
N GLY A 793 -0.95 0.38 59.42
CA GLY A 793 -2.31 -0.17 59.44
C GLY A 793 -2.65 -0.95 58.18
N THR A 794 -1.73 -1.79 57.75
CA THR A 794 -1.96 -2.77 56.68
C THR A 794 -2.88 -3.88 57.18
N ILE A 795 -3.79 -4.31 56.30
CA ILE A 795 -4.60 -5.50 56.46
C ILE A 795 -4.26 -6.51 55.37
N VAL A 796 -4.21 -7.80 55.71
CA VAL A 796 -3.82 -8.87 54.78
C VAL A 796 -4.89 -9.97 54.76
N THR A 797 -5.26 -10.44 53.58
CA THR A 797 -6.27 -11.51 53.43
C THR A 797 -5.82 -12.86 53.98
N GLY A 798 -6.80 -13.70 54.35
CA GLY A 798 -6.59 -15.07 54.82
C GLY A 798 -6.55 -15.19 56.34
N ASN A 799 -5.98 -16.28 56.85
CA ASN A 799 -5.86 -16.55 58.28
C ASN A 799 -4.38 -16.67 58.70
N GLN A 800 -4.06 -16.85 59.99
CA GLN A 800 -2.66 -16.92 60.41
C GLN A 800 -1.88 -18.06 59.75
N ALA A 801 -2.51 -19.20 59.50
CA ALA A 801 -1.87 -20.38 58.95
C ALA A 801 -1.67 -20.28 57.43
N THR A 802 -2.65 -19.79 56.69
CA THR A 802 -2.64 -19.79 55.21
C THR A 802 -3.18 -18.49 54.60
N GLY A 803 -2.94 -18.29 53.31
CA GLY A 803 -3.67 -17.30 52.50
C GLY A 803 -5.08 -17.76 52.15
N ILE A 804 -5.67 -17.09 51.16
CA ILE A 804 -6.89 -17.57 50.51
C ILE A 804 -6.51 -18.68 49.53
N GLU A 805 -7.25 -19.79 49.55
CA GLU A 805 -6.99 -20.94 48.68
C GLU A 805 -7.36 -20.61 47.23
N ILE A 806 -6.43 -20.88 46.31
CA ILE A 806 -6.66 -20.77 44.88
C ILE A 806 -7.34 -22.07 44.41
N SER A 807 -8.44 -21.92 43.67
CA SER A 807 -9.18 -23.06 43.10
C SER A 807 -8.33 -23.81 42.07
N GLU A 808 -8.62 -25.09 41.85
CA GLU A 808 -7.95 -25.85 40.78
C GLU A 808 -8.30 -25.26 39.40
N ASN A 809 -7.35 -25.30 38.47
CA ASN A 809 -7.48 -24.84 37.07
C ASN A 809 -7.73 -23.32 36.88
N VAL A 810 -7.34 -22.49 37.84
CA VAL A 810 -7.38 -21.03 37.69
C VAL A 810 -6.11 -20.54 37.00
N ASN A 811 -6.25 -19.88 35.85
CA ASN A 811 -5.14 -19.24 35.11
C ASN A 811 -4.88 -17.82 35.59
N TYR A 812 -5.93 -17.07 35.96
CA TYR A 812 -5.81 -15.67 36.41
C TYR A 812 -6.66 -15.38 37.65
N ILE A 813 -6.22 -14.41 38.45
CA ILE A 813 -6.97 -13.84 39.56
C ILE A 813 -7.08 -12.33 39.34
N SER A 814 -8.32 -11.85 39.17
CA SER A 814 -8.62 -10.42 39.15
C SER A 814 -8.98 -9.95 40.55
N LEU A 815 -8.38 -8.84 40.97
CA LEU A 815 -8.62 -8.18 42.26
C LEU A 815 -9.20 -6.81 42.01
N SER A 816 -10.31 -6.50 42.69
CA SER A 816 -10.92 -5.16 42.66
C SER A 816 -11.20 -4.67 44.07
N LEU A 817 -10.65 -3.50 44.39
CA LEU A 817 -10.84 -2.81 45.65
C LEU A 817 -11.80 -1.64 45.44
N ASN A 818 -13.02 -1.80 45.94
CA ASN A 818 -13.95 -0.69 46.10
C ASN A 818 -13.55 0.09 47.37
N SER A 819 -13.23 1.37 47.21
CA SER A 819 -12.91 2.28 48.31
C SER A 819 -13.43 3.68 48.01
N THR A 820 -14.30 4.20 48.89
CA THR A 820 -15.04 5.46 48.69
C THR A 820 -14.90 6.42 49.87
N ASP A 821 -15.39 7.64 49.71
CA ASP A 821 -15.32 8.73 50.71
C ASP A 821 -13.88 8.96 51.24
N GLY A 822 -13.73 9.14 52.56
CA GLY A 822 -12.45 9.32 53.24
C GLY A 822 -11.50 8.12 53.18
N TYR A 823 -11.84 7.06 52.45
CA TYR A 823 -11.01 5.87 52.24
C TYR A 823 -10.55 5.72 50.79
N ALA A 824 -10.84 6.69 49.90
CA ALA A 824 -10.51 6.61 48.47
C ALA A 824 -9.01 6.40 48.15
N SER A 825 -8.12 6.80 49.08
CA SER A 825 -6.67 6.57 49.04
C SER A 825 -6.24 5.17 49.51
N THR A 826 -7.18 4.30 49.88
CA THR A 826 -6.90 2.89 50.19
C THR A 826 -6.66 2.12 48.90
N LYS A 827 -5.52 1.41 48.83
CA LYS A 827 -5.05 0.69 47.65
C LYS A 827 -4.57 -0.71 48.01
N ILE A 828 -4.54 -1.60 47.02
CA ILE A 828 -3.84 -2.89 47.08
C ILE A 828 -2.36 -2.60 46.82
N HIS A 829 -1.48 -2.95 47.77
CA HIS A 829 -0.05 -2.72 47.66
C HIS A 829 0.76 -4.00 47.49
N TYR A 830 0.27 -5.13 48.01
CA TYR A 830 1.03 -6.39 48.05
C TYR A 830 0.16 -7.56 47.61
N VAL A 831 0.60 -8.33 46.62
CA VAL A 831 -0.06 -9.56 46.18
C VAL A 831 0.97 -10.67 46.07
N HIS A 832 0.93 -11.62 47.00
CA HIS A 832 1.91 -12.71 47.09
C HIS A 832 1.24 -14.06 46.86
N PHE A 833 1.86 -14.89 46.04
CA PHE A 833 1.45 -16.26 45.75
C PHE A 833 2.33 -17.26 46.52
N TYR A 834 1.72 -18.33 47.02
CA TYR A 834 2.39 -19.33 47.86
C TYR A 834 2.06 -20.75 47.44
N ASP A 835 2.99 -21.68 47.66
CA ASP A 835 2.77 -23.12 47.47
C ASP A 835 1.93 -23.76 48.60
N GLU A 836 1.68 -25.07 48.52
CA GLU A 836 0.93 -25.82 49.53
C GLU A 836 1.54 -25.76 50.96
N ASN A 837 2.83 -25.45 51.06
CA ASN A 837 3.58 -25.35 52.31
C ASN A 837 3.76 -23.89 52.79
N MET A 838 3.07 -22.93 52.13
CA MET A 838 3.20 -21.49 52.39
C MET A 838 4.60 -20.92 52.13
N ASN A 839 5.40 -21.54 51.26
CA ASN A 839 6.58 -20.90 50.70
C ASN A 839 6.15 -19.91 49.61
N VAL A 840 6.70 -18.71 49.62
CA VAL A 840 6.40 -17.71 48.60
C VAL A 840 6.94 -18.16 47.24
N ILE A 841 6.08 -18.12 46.23
CA ILE A 841 6.42 -18.42 44.83
C ILE A 841 6.69 -17.11 44.10
N GLU A 842 5.82 -16.12 44.28
CA GLU A 842 5.90 -14.84 43.59
C GLU A 842 5.44 -13.70 44.51
N THR A 843 6.11 -12.55 44.40
CA THR A 843 5.75 -11.32 45.10
C THR A 843 5.49 -10.19 44.11
N ASN A 844 4.27 -9.66 44.13
CA ASN A 844 3.87 -8.48 43.34
C ASN A 844 3.65 -7.30 44.30
N ASN A 845 4.66 -6.45 44.44
CA ASN A 845 4.60 -5.26 45.30
C ASN A 845 4.47 -4.01 44.45
N SER A 846 3.62 -3.06 44.86
CA SER A 846 3.49 -1.75 44.24
C SER A 846 3.60 -0.63 45.28
N ASP A 847 4.57 0.27 45.06
CA ASP A 847 4.77 1.44 45.93
C ASP A 847 3.61 2.43 45.84
N TYR A 848 2.98 2.53 44.66
CA TYR A 848 1.83 3.41 44.41
C TYR A 848 0.49 2.73 44.71
N GLY A 849 0.49 1.40 44.77
CA GLY A 849 -0.73 0.59 44.89
C GLY A 849 -1.64 0.68 43.67
N TYR A 850 -2.69 -0.12 43.65
CA TYR A 850 -3.74 -0.08 42.62
C TYR A 850 -5.10 -0.40 43.23
N LYS A 851 -6.17 0.04 42.57
CA LYS A 851 -7.54 -0.37 42.92
C LYS A 851 -7.92 -1.68 42.25
N ASN A 852 -7.52 -1.86 40.99
CA ASN A 852 -7.83 -3.04 40.20
C ASN A 852 -6.56 -3.58 39.54
N ASN A 853 -6.38 -4.89 39.54
CA ASN A 853 -5.33 -5.54 38.75
C ASN A 853 -5.60 -7.04 38.58
N THR A 854 -5.15 -7.61 37.47
CA THR A 854 -5.28 -9.04 37.16
C THR A 854 -3.91 -9.71 37.12
N PHE A 855 -3.77 -10.80 37.86
CA PHE A 855 -2.54 -11.57 38.01
C PHE A 855 -2.68 -12.92 37.34
N GLU A 856 -1.65 -13.33 36.58
CA GLU A 856 -1.49 -14.72 36.18
C GLU A 856 -1.14 -15.55 37.41
N VAL A 857 -1.74 -16.73 37.56
CA VAL A 857 -1.47 -17.63 38.68
C VAL A 857 -0.15 -18.38 38.41
N PRO A 858 0.90 -18.19 39.22
CA PRO A 858 2.16 -18.88 39.01
C PRO A 858 2.02 -20.39 39.16
N GLU A 859 2.79 -21.15 38.38
CA GLU A 859 2.79 -22.63 38.47
C GLU A 859 3.06 -23.09 39.91
N GLY A 860 2.20 -23.97 40.42
CA GLY A 860 2.30 -24.51 41.78
C GLY A 860 1.73 -23.61 42.89
N ALA A 861 1.20 -22.43 42.58
CA ALA A 861 0.53 -21.58 43.56
C ALA A 861 -0.76 -22.24 44.07
N LYS A 862 -0.87 -22.35 45.39
CA LYS A 862 -2.03 -22.89 46.10
C LYS A 862 -2.74 -21.85 46.95
N TYR A 863 -2.04 -20.80 47.39
CA TYR A 863 -2.62 -19.73 48.18
C TYR A 863 -2.19 -18.35 47.68
N ILE A 864 -3.06 -17.36 47.91
CA ILE A 864 -2.81 -15.94 47.66
C ILE A 864 -3.00 -15.13 48.95
N ARG A 865 -2.16 -14.12 49.17
CA ARG A 865 -2.40 -13.06 50.15
C ARG A 865 -2.36 -11.70 49.50
N VAL A 866 -3.33 -10.87 49.86
CA VAL A 866 -3.50 -9.51 49.35
C VAL A 866 -3.38 -8.56 50.53
N GLY A 867 -2.43 -7.63 50.46
CA GLY A 867 -2.17 -6.58 51.43
C GLY A 867 -2.74 -5.25 50.97
N ILE A 868 -3.60 -4.67 51.81
CA ILE A 868 -4.30 -3.41 51.59
C ILE A 868 -3.89 -2.41 52.66
N ASN A 869 -3.59 -1.18 52.25
CA ASN A 869 -3.41 -0.05 53.15
C ASN A 869 -3.75 1.26 52.45
N ASP A 870 -3.94 2.32 53.23
CA ASP A 870 -4.03 3.69 52.72
C ASP A 870 -2.63 4.18 52.29
N SER A 871 -2.56 4.88 51.17
CA SER A 871 -1.30 5.34 50.58
C SER A 871 -0.71 6.58 51.26
N TYR A 872 -1.49 7.34 52.05
CA TYR A 872 -1.08 8.64 52.60
C TYR A 872 -1.19 8.74 54.12
N GLN A 873 -2.01 7.92 54.77
CA GLN A 873 -2.23 8.00 56.20
C GLN A 873 -2.33 6.63 56.86
N ALA A 874 -2.03 6.59 58.15
CA ALA A 874 -2.23 5.38 58.94
C ALA A 874 -3.72 5.22 59.29
N ILE A 875 -4.27 4.04 59.02
CA ILE A 875 -5.65 3.69 59.37
C ILE A 875 -5.63 2.70 60.53
N THR A 876 -6.61 2.77 61.44
CA THR A 876 -6.75 1.83 62.56
C THR A 876 -7.70 0.68 62.24
N LYS A 877 -7.58 -0.43 62.97
CA LYS A 877 -8.46 -1.60 62.80
C LYS A 877 -9.95 -1.25 62.99
N GLU A 878 -10.25 -0.33 63.90
CA GLU A 878 -11.62 0.13 64.14
C GLU A 878 -12.15 0.94 62.95
N GLU A 879 -11.32 1.78 62.34
CA GLU A 879 -11.70 2.55 61.14
C GLU A 879 -11.98 1.66 59.94
N TYR A 880 -11.16 0.63 59.69
CA TYR A 880 -11.48 -0.36 58.66
C TYR A 880 -12.77 -1.09 58.95
N SER A 881 -12.98 -1.53 60.19
CA SER A 881 -14.23 -2.22 60.58
C SER A 881 -15.46 -1.34 60.34
N ASN A 882 -15.35 -0.03 60.60
CA ASN A 882 -16.40 0.93 60.32
C ASN A 882 -16.60 1.15 58.82
N ALA A 883 -15.53 1.20 58.03
CA ALA A 883 -15.60 1.34 56.57
C ALA A 883 -16.30 0.15 55.91
N PHE A 884 -15.89 -1.07 56.28
CA PHE A 884 -16.51 -2.33 55.85
C PHE A 884 -18.00 -2.39 56.20
N ASN A 885 -18.37 -2.14 57.47
CA ASN A 885 -19.78 -2.13 57.90
C ASN A 885 -20.63 -1.06 57.21
N ALA A 886 -20.01 0.03 56.77
CA ALA A 886 -20.68 1.10 56.04
C ALA A 886 -20.71 0.87 54.52
N GLY A 887 -20.16 -0.24 54.01
CA GLY A 887 -20.06 -0.53 52.58
C GLY A 887 -19.10 0.39 51.82
N LYS A 888 -18.18 1.06 52.52
CA LYS A 888 -17.21 2.02 51.95
C LYS A 888 -15.90 1.37 51.53
N LEU A 889 -15.71 0.11 51.90
CA LEU A 889 -14.53 -0.68 51.57
C LEU A 889 -14.95 -2.11 51.32
N SER A 890 -14.48 -2.71 50.23
CA SER A 890 -14.59 -4.14 49.96
C SER A 890 -13.54 -4.59 48.95
N LEU A 891 -13.03 -5.81 49.09
CA LEU A 891 -12.14 -6.44 48.12
C LEU A 891 -12.87 -7.61 47.44
N SER A 892 -13.08 -7.51 46.14
CA SER A 892 -13.55 -8.62 45.33
C SER A 892 -12.38 -9.41 44.76
N ILE A 893 -12.57 -10.73 44.68
CA ILE A 893 -11.59 -11.66 44.12
C ILE A 893 -12.33 -12.55 43.12
N SER A 894 -11.92 -12.45 41.86
CA SER A 894 -12.48 -13.22 40.75
C SER A 894 -11.46 -14.21 40.23
N TYR A 895 -11.83 -15.48 40.16
CA TYR A 895 -11.01 -16.56 39.62
C TYR A 895 -11.38 -16.85 38.17
N ILE A 896 -10.38 -16.84 37.30
CA ILE A 896 -10.54 -16.99 35.86
C ILE A 896 -9.83 -18.25 35.39
N ASP A 897 -10.59 -19.10 34.71
CA ASP A 897 -10.12 -20.25 33.95
C ASP A 897 -10.37 -19.93 32.46
N THR A 898 -9.30 -19.72 31.70
CA THR A 898 -9.38 -19.38 30.26
C THR A 898 -9.58 -20.62 29.39
N GLU A 899 -9.46 -21.83 29.95
CA GLU A 899 -9.66 -23.10 29.24
C GLU A 899 -11.08 -23.67 29.41
N SER A 900 -11.84 -23.21 30.41
CA SER A 900 -13.22 -23.67 30.63
C SER A 900 -14.18 -23.08 29.58
N SER A 901 -14.98 -23.93 28.93
CA SER A 901 -16.06 -23.47 28.03
C SER A 901 -17.21 -22.78 28.77
N ASP A 902 -17.27 -22.91 30.09
CA ASP A 902 -18.32 -22.36 30.95
C ASP A 902 -18.02 -20.91 31.41
N SER A 903 -16.75 -20.49 31.44
CA SER A 903 -16.34 -19.10 31.75
C SER A 903 -16.66 -18.11 30.61
N ILE A 904 -16.90 -18.61 29.40
CA ILE A 904 -17.30 -17.82 28.22
C ILE A 904 -18.84 -17.80 28.05
N MET A 905 -19.60 -18.59 28.85
CA MET A 905 -21.05 -18.74 28.68
C MET A 905 -21.86 -18.24 29.89
N SER A 906 -21.94 -16.92 30.06
CA SER A 906 -23.20 -16.32 30.51
C SER A 906 -23.46 -14.95 29.88
N ILE A 907 -23.36 -14.89 28.55
CA ILE A 907 -23.94 -13.80 27.76
C ILE A 907 -25.46 -13.95 27.85
N LYS A 908 -26.14 -13.15 28.67
CA LYS A 908 -27.59 -13.06 28.62
C LYS A 908 -27.96 -12.15 27.44
N HIS A 909 -28.45 -12.78 26.36
CA HIS A 909 -29.19 -12.08 25.29
C HIS A 909 -30.39 -11.29 25.83
#